data_AF-A0A4R6G1U2-F1
#
_entry.id   AF-A0A4R6G1U2-F1
#
_cell.length_a   1.000
_cell.length_b   1.000
_cell.length_c   1.000
_cell.angle_alpha   90.00
_cell.angle_beta   90.00
_cell.angle_gamma   90.00
#
_symmetry.space_group_name_H-M   'P 1'
#
loop_
_entity.id
_entity.type
_entity.pdbx_description
1 polymer ?
#
loop_
_entity_poly.entity_id
_entity_poly.type
_entity_poly.pdbx_seq_one_letter_code
_entity_poly.pdbx_strand_id
1 'polypeptide(L)'
;MISGLLPDLVTTNDRPLVVRAATRFKQLWTRPSTISAAFRDLCDMAAEPGVSREELEPRARIIASQLREAARGFGVLGDVSNLLSVDPGGWDLERIMEQDDQFKDDSAASRVAAAERLLATEPPNGTVVVWALYRRARVPWRTAAGPITFLRADFAIHDALAEGRQDFPERDELRAVLRHPLGLDGDQILEDYRGGESFVLTRVDLGERSPLGASEEAERRVDALLNIAAGAGGVSWVSTGTSVTLLDGDPAQVSFGANTAPQESFADDYGIGATSELVESWSKRLETAMTSAPMPEPLVEALAAVKEARLTDHRDMHFYDTRPVTPRVATALEDHALEQVASLAKLKPESLMNELMSHEARRAWDDWVLAALVAPLNYPEETPEQHRKRKEVEAKVCRYTTHGARVVSFVKAWDARDDLRELASTRAMQASVEAALLAISDTAEEARSRARILAQTQLVRNRHRRVRNAVAHGNPLSPAGLDSIRAYSDRVTGDALAIALESYATSRSISDIFLDREAKRAKDDPRAGCLLDRIAATTTAAPNPALGGVLISARRIGMHGRQLNAFHRRRCVIRPACCFARRPLNGRVFNNRPRPPVGGWLRRRHPPDRCRLLNEGMCGVSGAIGEPNAGRSYRATLTGQEHCLRHTG
;
A
#
# COMPACT_ATOMS: atom_id res chain seq x y z
N MET A 1 6.60 20.68 -36.81
CA MET A 1 7.70 20.39 -35.86
C MET A 1 7.60 18.99 -35.26
N ILE A 2 6.49 18.62 -34.61
CA ILE A 2 6.29 17.28 -34.03
C ILE A 2 6.26 16.16 -35.08
N SER A 3 5.69 16.42 -36.26
CA SER A 3 5.64 15.48 -37.38
C SER A 3 7.01 14.93 -37.81
N GLY A 4 8.08 15.71 -37.64
CA GLY A 4 9.45 15.28 -37.94
C GLY A 4 10.04 14.29 -36.94
N LEU A 5 9.42 14.10 -35.77
CA LEU A 5 9.87 13.14 -34.74
C LEU A 5 9.18 11.77 -34.82
N LEU A 6 8.07 11.68 -35.56
CA LEU A 6 7.29 10.44 -35.68
C LEU A 6 8.08 9.27 -36.28
N PRO A 7 8.91 9.45 -37.33
CA PRO A 7 9.76 8.37 -37.83
C PRO A 7 10.67 7.82 -36.72
N ASP A 8 11.36 8.70 -35.98
CA ASP A 8 12.28 8.30 -34.92
C ASP A 8 11.59 7.66 -33.70
N LEU A 9 10.30 7.92 -33.50
CA LEU A 9 9.51 7.32 -32.41
C LEU A 9 8.89 5.97 -32.78
N VAL A 10 8.50 5.78 -34.04
CA VAL A 10 7.66 4.65 -34.47
C VAL A 10 8.46 3.59 -35.22
N THR A 11 9.50 3.97 -35.97
CA THR A 11 10.14 3.06 -36.94
C THR A 11 11.54 2.58 -36.55
N THR A 12 12.16 3.16 -35.51
CA THR A 12 13.51 2.76 -35.08
C THR A 12 13.51 1.77 -33.91
N ASN A 13 14.39 0.77 -33.98
CA ASN A 13 14.68 -0.15 -32.87
C ASN A 13 15.83 0.33 -31.98
N ASP A 14 16.44 1.49 -32.31
CA ASP A 14 17.54 2.08 -31.54
C ASP A 14 17.00 2.80 -30.29
N ARG A 15 17.13 2.15 -29.13
CA ARG A 15 16.64 2.67 -27.85
C ARG A 15 17.19 4.07 -27.49
N PRO A 16 18.50 4.35 -27.61
CA PRO A 16 19.02 5.72 -27.49
C PRO A 16 18.37 6.77 -28.40
N LEU A 17 18.05 6.44 -29.66
CA LEU A 17 17.34 7.35 -30.56
C LEU A 17 15.89 7.57 -30.10
N VAL A 18 15.17 6.51 -29.73
CA VAL A 18 13.81 6.61 -29.19
C VAL A 18 13.77 7.51 -27.95
N VAL A 19 14.71 7.33 -27.00
CA VAL A 19 14.78 8.14 -25.77
C VAL A 19 15.02 9.62 -26.10
N ARG A 20 15.92 9.93 -27.04
CA ARG A 20 16.19 11.31 -27.47
C ARG A 20 14.97 11.93 -28.18
N ALA A 21 14.34 11.20 -29.10
CA ALA A 21 13.15 11.64 -29.80
C ALA A 21 11.97 11.87 -28.84
N ALA A 22 11.74 10.97 -27.89
CA ALA A 22 10.71 11.09 -26.86
C ALA A 22 10.95 12.29 -25.94
N THR A 23 12.21 12.55 -25.56
CA THR A 23 12.58 13.73 -24.77
C THR A 23 12.28 15.02 -25.52
N ARG A 24 12.67 15.09 -26.81
CA ARG A 24 12.39 16.26 -27.65
C ARG A 24 10.91 16.44 -27.93
N PHE A 25 10.17 15.35 -28.14
CA PHE A 25 8.72 15.36 -28.26
C PHE A 25 8.09 15.96 -27.00
N LYS A 26 8.47 15.48 -25.80
CA LYS A 26 7.96 15.99 -24.52
C LYS A 26 8.21 17.50 -24.35
N GLN A 27 9.38 18.00 -24.76
CA GLN A 27 9.72 19.42 -24.73
C GLN A 27 8.88 20.26 -25.69
N LEU A 28 8.56 19.75 -26.88
CA LEU A 28 7.71 20.45 -27.86
C LEU A 28 6.23 20.37 -27.47
N TRP A 29 5.79 19.21 -27.01
CA TRP A 29 4.40 18.89 -26.67
C TRP A 29 3.81 19.82 -25.62
N THR A 30 4.64 20.30 -24.70
CA THR A 30 4.23 21.15 -23.57
C THR A 30 4.45 22.64 -23.79
N ARG A 31 4.81 23.06 -25.01
CA ARG A 31 4.96 24.49 -25.32
C ARG A 31 3.59 25.17 -25.39
N PRO A 32 3.46 26.41 -24.89
CA PRO A 32 2.24 27.20 -25.00
C PRO A 32 1.68 27.24 -26.43
N SER A 33 2.54 27.45 -27.44
CA SER A 33 2.11 27.48 -28.84
C SER A 33 1.53 26.17 -29.37
N THR A 34 1.94 25.02 -28.80
CA THR A 34 1.39 23.72 -29.18
C THR A 34 0.05 23.46 -28.49
N ILE A 35 -0.10 23.93 -27.25
CA ILE A 35 -1.36 23.89 -26.50
C ILE A 35 -2.40 24.77 -27.18
N SER A 36 -2.06 26.02 -27.50
CA SER A 36 -2.96 26.95 -28.20
C SER A 36 -3.37 26.41 -29.57
N ALA A 37 -2.46 25.80 -30.34
CA ALA A 37 -2.80 25.18 -31.62
C ALA A 37 -3.78 24.01 -31.46
N ALA A 38 -3.54 23.11 -30.49
CA ALA A 38 -4.45 22.00 -30.21
C ALA A 38 -5.83 22.47 -29.71
N PHE A 39 -5.87 23.57 -28.95
CA PHE A 39 -7.10 24.18 -28.50
C PHE A 39 -7.89 24.86 -29.64
N ARG A 40 -7.21 25.53 -30.58
CA ARG A 40 -7.86 26.03 -31.80
C ARG A 40 -8.45 24.91 -32.63
N ASP A 41 -7.68 23.85 -32.86
CA ASP A 41 -8.18 22.67 -33.58
C ASP A 41 -9.44 22.08 -32.93
N LEU A 42 -9.51 22.10 -31.59
CA LEU A 42 -10.70 21.68 -30.84
C LEU A 42 -11.87 22.67 -31.03
N CYS A 43 -11.62 23.98 -30.95
CA CYS A 43 -12.65 25.01 -31.11
C CYS A 43 -13.21 25.06 -32.53
N ASP A 44 -12.33 24.99 -33.54
CA ASP A 44 -12.71 24.98 -34.96
C ASP A 44 -13.59 23.75 -35.25
N MET A 45 -13.24 22.59 -34.73
CA MET A 45 -14.05 21.38 -34.85
C MET A 45 -15.38 21.50 -34.09
N ALA A 46 -15.39 22.09 -32.89
CA ALA A 46 -16.61 22.29 -32.12
C ALA A 46 -17.58 23.29 -32.79
N ALA A 47 -17.08 24.17 -33.65
CA ALA A 47 -17.90 25.10 -34.43
C ALA A 47 -18.59 24.43 -35.64
N GLU A 48 -18.16 23.23 -36.05
CA GLU A 48 -18.76 22.51 -37.17
C GLU A 48 -20.15 21.94 -36.79
N PRO A 49 -21.22 22.21 -37.58
CA PRO A 49 -22.54 21.69 -37.30
C PRO A 49 -22.58 20.16 -37.30
N GLY A 50 -23.11 19.57 -36.22
CA GLY A 50 -23.33 18.12 -36.13
C GLY A 50 -22.17 17.32 -35.52
N VAL A 51 -21.08 17.97 -35.13
CA VAL A 51 -19.99 17.31 -34.39
C VAL A 51 -20.49 16.83 -33.03
N SER A 52 -20.22 15.56 -32.74
CA SER A 52 -20.61 14.91 -31.49
C SER A 52 -19.55 15.08 -30.40
N ARG A 53 -19.97 14.88 -29.14
CA ARG A 53 -19.05 14.83 -27.98
C ARG A 53 -17.98 13.75 -28.14
N GLU A 54 -18.32 12.59 -28.72
CA GLU A 54 -17.40 11.47 -28.93
C GLU A 54 -16.25 11.86 -29.87
N GLU A 55 -16.48 12.78 -30.81
CA GLU A 55 -15.47 13.27 -31.75
C GLU A 55 -14.57 14.37 -31.16
N LEU A 56 -15.09 15.16 -30.22
CA LEU A 56 -14.34 16.20 -29.50
C LEU A 56 -13.48 15.64 -28.37
N GLU A 57 -13.95 14.60 -27.69
CA GLU A 57 -13.30 14.03 -26.51
C GLU A 57 -11.81 13.66 -26.73
N PRO A 58 -11.41 12.97 -27.81
CA PRO A 58 -9.99 12.65 -28.05
C PRO A 58 -9.10 13.89 -28.13
N ARG A 59 -9.60 15.01 -28.67
CA ARG A 59 -8.86 16.28 -28.80
C ARG A 59 -8.77 17.01 -27.47
N ALA A 60 -9.85 17.03 -26.69
CA ALA A 60 -9.81 17.55 -25.33
C ALA A 60 -8.81 16.76 -24.46
N ARG A 61 -8.75 15.42 -24.61
CA ARG A 61 -7.75 14.57 -23.93
C ARG A 61 -6.32 14.89 -24.36
N ILE A 62 -6.08 15.29 -25.60
CA ILE A 62 -4.76 15.75 -26.08
C ILE A 62 -4.35 17.00 -25.30
N ILE A 63 -5.22 18.01 -25.21
CA ILE A 63 -4.94 19.24 -24.46
C ILE A 63 -4.68 18.91 -22.98
N ALA A 64 -5.53 18.09 -22.36
CA ALA A 64 -5.34 17.62 -20.99
C ALA A 64 -3.97 16.94 -20.80
N SER A 65 -3.52 16.13 -21.77
CA SER A 65 -2.20 15.48 -21.71
C SER A 65 -1.02 16.46 -21.83
N GLN A 66 -1.21 17.60 -22.50
CA GLN A 66 -0.21 18.65 -22.64
C GLN A 66 -0.11 19.48 -21.35
N LEU A 67 -1.26 19.75 -20.74
CA LEU A 67 -1.41 20.46 -19.47
C LEU A 67 -0.98 19.63 -18.24
N ARG A 68 -1.03 18.29 -18.34
CA ARG A 68 -0.64 17.36 -17.26
C ARG A 68 -1.45 17.58 -15.98
N GLU A 69 -0.80 17.87 -14.86
CA GLU A 69 -1.47 18.12 -13.57
C GLU A 69 -2.35 19.38 -13.62
N ALA A 70 -2.07 20.33 -14.53
CA ALA A 70 -2.91 21.51 -14.76
C ALA A 70 -4.31 21.18 -15.32
N ALA A 71 -4.48 19.96 -15.87
CA ALA A 71 -5.73 19.51 -16.45
C ALA A 71 -6.71 18.90 -15.43
N ARG A 72 -6.27 18.65 -14.18
CA ARG A 72 -7.07 17.97 -13.15
C ARG A 72 -7.77 18.98 -12.23
N GLY A 73 -8.91 18.56 -11.68
CA GLY A 73 -9.69 19.33 -10.69
C GLY A 73 -10.30 20.63 -11.23
N PHE A 74 -10.57 21.58 -10.31
CA PHE A 74 -10.91 22.98 -10.60
C PHE A 74 -9.65 23.76 -11.06
N GLY A 75 -8.97 23.24 -12.09
CA GLY A 75 -7.77 23.84 -12.68
C GLY A 75 -8.08 24.65 -13.94
N VAL A 76 -7.05 24.89 -14.76
CA VAL A 76 -7.13 25.72 -15.97
C VAL A 76 -8.20 25.23 -16.96
N LEU A 77 -8.43 23.92 -17.07
CA LEU A 77 -9.50 23.38 -17.92
C LEU A 77 -10.91 23.67 -17.37
N GLY A 78 -11.07 23.74 -16.05
CA GLY A 78 -12.31 24.16 -15.41
C GLY A 78 -12.59 25.63 -15.71
N ASP A 79 -11.60 26.50 -15.52
CA ASP A 79 -11.70 27.93 -15.83
C ASP A 79 -12.01 28.16 -17.32
N VAL A 80 -11.32 27.43 -18.22
CA VAL A 80 -11.58 27.47 -19.67
C VAL A 80 -13.00 26.97 -19.99
N SER A 81 -13.44 25.88 -19.36
CA SER A 81 -14.78 25.36 -19.56
C SER A 81 -15.84 26.38 -19.11
N ASN A 82 -15.65 26.99 -17.93
CA ASN A 82 -16.56 28.00 -17.39
C ASN A 82 -16.61 29.24 -18.29
N LEU A 83 -15.45 29.70 -18.76
CA LEU A 83 -15.34 30.80 -19.70
C LEU A 83 -16.11 30.52 -20.99
N LEU A 84 -16.09 29.28 -21.50
CA LEU A 84 -16.77 28.91 -22.75
C LEU A 84 -18.26 28.56 -22.58
N SER A 85 -18.73 28.20 -21.39
CA SER A 85 -20.03 27.54 -21.17
C SER A 85 -21.25 28.48 -21.10
N VAL A 86 -21.08 29.80 -21.24
CA VAL A 86 -22.19 30.78 -21.32
C VAL A 86 -23.14 30.68 -20.12
N ASP A 87 -22.68 31.08 -18.93
CA ASP A 87 -23.57 31.60 -17.91
C ASP A 87 -23.16 33.05 -17.58
N PRO A 88 -23.77 34.06 -18.23
CA PRO A 88 -23.37 35.48 -18.14
C PRO A 88 -23.43 36.08 -16.72
N GLY A 89 -23.94 35.34 -15.74
CA GLY A 89 -24.02 35.75 -14.33
C GLY A 89 -23.17 34.92 -13.36
N GLY A 90 -22.32 34.02 -13.85
CA GLY A 90 -21.45 33.21 -13.00
C GLY A 90 -20.31 34.03 -12.37
N TRP A 91 -20.02 33.78 -11.09
CA TRP A 91 -18.92 34.40 -10.32
C TRP A 91 -17.54 34.38 -11.02
N ASP A 92 -17.33 33.48 -11.99
CA ASP A 92 -16.05 33.34 -12.68
C ASP A 92 -15.77 34.41 -13.75
N LEU A 93 -16.79 35.02 -14.35
CA LEU A 93 -16.60 36.01 -15.42
C LEU A 93 -16.01 37.32 -14.89
N GLU A 94 -16.51 37.80 -13.74
CA GLU A 94 -15.94 38.98 -13.06
C GLU A 94 -14.48 38.74 -12.65
N ARG A 95 -14.17 37.57 -12.09
CA ARG A 95 -12.79 37.20 -11.72
C ARG A 95 -11.84 37.20 -12.92
N ILE A 96 -12.28 36.67 -14.07
CA ILE A 96 -11.46 36.66 -15.29
C ILE A 96 -11.30 38.08 -15.85
N MET A 97 -12.36 38.91 -15.80
CA MET A 97 -12.29 40.31 -16.20
C MET A 97 -11.33 41.14 -15.35
N GLU A 98 -11.23 40.84 -14.05
CA GLU A 98 -10.26 41.47 -13.14
C GLU A 98 -8.81 41.00 -13.40
N GLN A 99 -8.62 39.79 -13.91
CA GLN A 99 -7.31 39.18 -14.11
C GLN A 99 -6.75 39.37 -15.54
N ASP A 100 -7.61 39.58 -16.54
CA ASP A 100 -7.23 39.73 -17.95
C ASP A 100 -7.66 41.09 -18.51
N ASP A 101 -6.76 42.07 -18.43
CA ASP A 101 -6.92 43.42 -19.01
C ASP A 101 -7.26 43.42 -20.52
N GLN A 102 -7.02 42.31 -21.22
CA GLN A 102 -7.32 42.16 -22.65
C GLN A 102 -8.74 41.61 -22.91
N PHE A 103 -9.46 41.18 -21.88
CA PHE A 103 -10.84 40.74 -21.99
C PHE A 103 -11.78 41.95 -22.00
N LYS A 104 -12.08 42.45 -23.20
CA LYS A 104 -12.81 43.73 -23.39
C LYS A 104 -14.30 43.59 -23.58
N ASP A 105 -14.77 42.42 -24.01
CA ASP A 105 -16.18 42.11 -24.25
C ASP A 105 -16.47 40.62 -24.08
N ASP A 106 -17.74 40.27 -23.85
CA ASP A 106 -18.19 38.87 -23.72
C ASP A 106 -18.50 38.21 -25.09
N SER A 107 -17.81 38.61 -26.16
CA SER A 107 -17.98 37.93 -27.44
C SER A 107 -17.36 36.53 -27.42
N ALA A 108 -17.89 35.62 -28.24
CA ALA A 108 -17.33 34.28 -28.37
C ALA A 108 -15.84 34.31 -28.78
N ALA A 109 -15.44 35.26 -29.62
CA ALA A 109 -14.05 35.44 -30.03
C ALA A 109 -13.16 35.89 -28.87
N SER A 110 -13.63 36.83 -28.04
CA SER A 110 -12.91 37.27 -26.84
C SER A 110 -12.77 36.15 -25.81
N ARG A 111 -13.82 35.33 -25.62
CA ARG A 111 -13.79 34.14 -24.74
C ARG A 111 -12.79 33.09 -25.21
N VAL A 112 -12.78 32.76 -26.49
CA VAL A 112 -11.78 31.83 -27.07
C VAL A 112 -10.37 32.39 -26.92
N ALA A 113 -10.17 33.68 -27.18
CA ALA A 113 -8.87 34.32 -27.04
C ALA A 113 -8.37 34.35 -25.58
N ALA A 114 -9.26 34.59 -24.61
CA ALA A 114 -8.92 34.52 -23.19
C ALA A 114 -8.65 33.08 -22.74
N ALA A 115 -9.44 32.09 -23.19
CA ALA A 115 -9.17 30.68 -22.94
C ALA A 115 -7.80 30.26 -23.49
N GLU A 116 -7.43 30.71 -24.68
CA GLU A 116 -6.09 30.48 -25.25
C GLU A 116 -4.98 31.09 -24.39
N ARG A 117 -5.16 32.31 -23.88
CA ARG A 117 -4.20 32.96 -23.00
C ARG A 117 -4.06 32.22 -21.67
N LEU A 118 -5.18 31.81 -21.05
CA LEU A 118 -5.18 31.02 -19.82
C LEU A 118 -4.43 29.71 -20.00
N LEU A 119 -4.68 28.98 -21.09
CA LEU A 119 -3.98 27.75 -21.43
C LEU A 119 -2.48 27.94 -21.73
N ALA A 120 -2.10 29.11 -22.21
CA ALA A 120 -0.73 29.47 -22.53
C ALA A 120 0.05 30.05 -21.34
N THR A 121 -0.64 30.49 -20.29
CA THR A 121 -0.05 31.12 -19.11
C THR A 121 0.68 30.07 -18.28
N GLU A 122 1.94 30.32 -17.97
CA GLU A 122 2.66 29.47 -17.03
C GLU A 122 2.00 29.60 -15.65
N PRO A 123 1.70 28.48 -14.99
CA PRO A 123 1.03 28.54 -13.71
C PRO A 123 1.96 29.17 -12.67
N PRO A 124 1.39 29.91 -11.70
CA PRO A 124 2.20 30.56 -10.68
C PRO A 124 2.97 29.51 -9.89
N ASN A 125 4.21 29.86 -9.51
CA ASN A 125 5.06 29.04 -8.65
C ASN A 125 5.30 29.81 -7.35
N GLY A 126 5.27 29.09 -6.23
CA GLY A 126 5.49 29.65 -4.91
C GLY A 126 5.47 28.54 -3.87
N THR A 127 5.43 28.89 -2.59
CA THR A 127 5.32 27.92 -1.50
C THR A 127 3.90 27.36 -1.48
N VAL A 128 3.77 26.05 -1.71
CA VAL A 128 2.46 25.40 -1.78
C VAL A 128 2.21 24.55 -0.54
N VAL A 129 1.09 24.82 0.11
CA VAL A 129 0.61 24.06 1.27
C VAL A 129 -0.81 23.57 0.99
N VAL A 130 -1.09 22.32 1.30
CA VAL A 130 -2.44 21.75 1.14
C VAL A 130 -3.02 21.39 2.48
N TRP A 131 -4.24 21.86 2.74
CA TRP A 131 -5.09 21.42 3.83
C TRP A 131 -6.12 20.44 3.30
N ALA A 132 -6.23 19.26 3.92
CA ALA A 132 -7.20 18.24 3.55
C ALA A 132 -7.93 17.72 4.78
N LEU A 133 -9.21 17.37 4.62
CA LEU A 133 -10.03 16.81 5.68
C LEU A 133 -10.17 15.31 5.51
N TYR A 134 -9.88 14.58 6.59
CA TYR A 134 -10.08 13.13 6.67
C TYR A 134 -11.13 12.85 7.74
N ARG A 135 -12.08 11.98 7.41
CA ARG A 135 -13.05 11.42 8.35
C ARG A 135 -12.64 10.02 8.77
N ARG A 136 -13.35 9.46 9.76
CA ARG A 136 -13.00 8.17 10.38
C ARG A 136 -11.54 8.18 10.86
N ALA A 137 -11.12 9.34 11.34
CA ALA A 137 -9.73 9.65 11.59
C ALA A 137 -9.57 10.18 13.01
N ARG A 138 -8.47 9.80 13.64
CA ARG A 138 -8.12 10.29 14.97
C ARG A 138 -6.62 10.42 15.05
N VAL A 139 -6.17 11.47 15.72
CA VAL A 139 -4.80 11.62 16.19
C VAL A 139 -4.81 12.07 17.65
N PRO A 140 -3.67 12.02 18.36
CA PRO A 140 -3.42 12.96 19.45
C PRO A 140 -3.66 14.40 18.97
N TRP A 141 -3.50 15.38 19.86
CA TRP A 141 -3.75 16.78 19.48
C TRP A 141 -3.05 17.18 18.16
N ARG A 142 -1.77 16.79 17.99
CA ARG A 142 -0.95 17.06 16.81
C ARG A 142 0.09 15.96 16.63
N THR A 143 0.22 15.46 15.40
CA THR A 143 1.25 14.49 14.98
C THR A 143 1.90 14.97 13.69
N ALA A 144 3.23 15.02 13.63
CA ALA A 144 3.96 15.46 12.44
C ALA A 144 4.82 14.32 11.87
N ALA A 145 4.90 14.24 10.54
CA ALA A 145 5.64 13.26 9.75
C ALA A 145 6.37 13.98 8.60
N GLY A 146 7.52 14.60 8.90
CA GLY A 146 8.22 15.47 7.95
C GLY A 146 7.31 16.63 7.51
N PRO A 147 7.01 16.78 6.20
CA PRO A 147 6.16 17.87 5.72
C PRO A 147 4.66 17.71 6.01
N ILE A 148 4.23 16.56 6.54
CA ILE A 148 2.82 16.28 6.84
C ILE A 148 2.55 16.53 8.31
N THR A 149 1.51 17.32 8.62
CA THR A 149 1.02 17.51 9.99
C THR A 149 -0.45 17.12 10.07
N PHE A 150 -0.74 16.21 10.99
CA PHE A 150 -2.09 15.80 11.35
C PHE A 150 -2.53 16.53 12.61
N LEU A 151 -3.69 17.17 12.55
CA LEU A 151 -4.29 17.93 13.62
C LEU A 151 -5.66 17.36 13.94
N ARG A 152 -5.96 17.20 15.23
CA ARG A 152 -7.30 16.85 15.65
C ARG A 152 -8.25 18.02 15.32
N ALA A 153 -9.23 17.79 14.44
CA ALA A 153 -9.98 18.86 13.78
C ALA A 153 -10.80 19.70 14.77
N ASP A 154 -11.51 19.09 15.73
CA ASP A 154 -12.34 19.79 16.71
C ASP A 154 -11.54 20.80 17.53
N PHE A 155 -10.32 20.42 17.92
CA PHE A 155 -9.44 21.28 18.69
C PHE A 155 -8.84 22.39 17.83
N ALA A 156 -8.28 22.03 16.66
CA ALA A 156 -7.57 22.98 15.81
C ALA A 156 -8.51 24.07 15.24
N ILE A 157 -9.72 23.69 14.81
CA ILE A 157 -10.74 24.63 14.30
C ILE A 157 -11.17 25.57 15.41
N HIS A 158 -11.50 25.01 16.58
CA HIS A 158 -11.94 25.81 17.73
C HIS A 158 -10.89 26.86 18.12
N ASP A 159 -9.60 26.49 18.19
CA ASP A 159 -8.54 27.40 18.64
C ASP A 159 -8.04 28.35 17.53
N ALA A 160 -8.21 28.00 16.25
CA ALA A 160 -7.97 28.90 15.13
C ALA A 160 -9.01 30.04 15.08
N LEU A 161 -10.29 29.74 15.33
CA LEU A 161 -11.36 30.73 15.26
C LEU A 161 -11.45 31.63 16.51
N ALA A 162 -11.08 31.12 17.69
CA ALA A 162 -11.17 31.88 18.94
C ALA A 162 -9.99 32.84 19.18
N GLU A 163 -10.28 34.05 19.68
CA GLU A 163 -9.27 35.00 20.17
C GLU A 163 -8.71 34.57 21.55
N GLY A 164 -7.42 34.79 21.80
CA GLY A 164 -6.78 34.60 23.12
C GLY A 164 -6.52 33.15 23.58
N ARG A 165 -6.63 32.15 22.69
CA ARG A 165 -6.41 30.73 23.00
C ARG A 165 -4.99 30.24 22.76
N GLN A 166 -4.76 28.96 23.11
CA GLN A 166 -3.49 28.26 22.93
C GLN A 166 -3.01 28.39 21.49
N ASP A 167 -1.79 28.89 21.33
CA ASP A 167 -1.21 29.10 20.03
C ASP A 167 -0.57 27.83 19.48
N PHE A 168 -0.57 27.66 18.16
CA PHE A 168 0.11 26.56 17.49
C PHE A 168 0.64 26.98 16.12
N PRO A 169 1.68 26.31 15.59
CA PRO A 169 2.42 26.81 14.42
C PRO A 169 1.56 27.05 13.19
N GLU A 170 0.54 26.21 12.98
CA GLU A 170 -0.33 26.25 11.81
C GLU A 170 -1.58 27.13 11.99
N ARG A 171 -1.71 27.85 13.12
CA ARG A 171 -2.98 28.50 13.52
C ARG A 171 -3.42 29.61 12.57
N ASP A 172 -2.53 30.53 12.23
CA ASP A 172 -2.86 31.66 11.36
C ASP A 172 -3.14 31.20 9.93
N GLU A 173 -2.40 30.19 9.47
CA GLU A 173 -2.61 29.53 8.18
C GLU A 173 -3.99 28.84 8.13
N LEU A 174 -4.34 28.05 9.16
CA LEU A 174 -5.66 27.41 9.27
C LEU A 174 -6.78 28.45 9.39
N ARG A 175 -6.56 29.55 10.10
CA ARG A 175 -7.53 30.64 10.20
C ARG A 175 -7.82 31.27 8.84
N ALA A 176 -6.80 31.45 8.00
CA ALA A 176 -7.00 31.94 6.63
C ALA A 176 -7.85 30.95 5.81
N VAL A 177 -7.57 29.65 5.93
CA VAL A 177 -8.34 28.58 5.27
C VAL A 177 -9.81 28.57 5.71
N LEU A 178 -10.08 28.69 7.01
CA LEU A 178 -11.44 28.66 7.58
C LEU A 178 -12.26 29.93 7.29
N ARG A 179 -11.59 31.07 7.03
CA ARG A 179 -12.27 32.33 6.68
C ARG A 179 -12.56 32.45 5.18
N HIS A 180 -11.94 31.61 4.36
CA HIS A 180 -12.19 31.63 2.93
C HIS A 180 -13.65 31.16 2.66
N PRO A 181 -14.47 31.89 1.89
CA PRO A 181 -15.89 31.56 1.70
C PRO A 181 -16.15 30.17 1.12
N LEU A 182 -15.20 29.69 0.33
CA LEU A 182 -15.23 28.37 -0.29
C LEU A 182 -14.33 27.36 0.44
N GLY A 183 -13.72 27.73 1.57
CA GLY A 183 -12.76 26.89 2.27
C GLY A 183 -13.38 25.74 3.06
N LEU A 184 -12.71 25.34 4.15
CA LEU A 184 -13.23 24.35 5.08
C LEU A 184 -14.32 24.99 5.95
N ASP A 185 -15.53 24.43 5.93
CA ASP A 185 -16.62 24.86 6.81
C ASP A 185 -16.38 24.37 8.24
N GLY A 186 -15.73 25.22 9.04
CA GLY A 186 -15.38 24.91 10.42
C GLY A 186 -16.60 24.64 11.32
N ASP A 187 -17.70 25.35 11.09
CA ASP A 187 -18.91 25.20 11.91
C ASP A 187 -19.60 23.86 11.62
N GLN A 188 -19.72 23.49 10.34
CA GLN A 188 -20.25 22.19 9.95
C GLN A 188 -19.39 21.04 10.49
N ILE A 189 -18.06 21.12 10.38
CA ILE A 189 -17.15 20.08 10.91
C ILE A 189 -17.33 19.92 12.42
N LEU A 190 -17.49 21.02 13.16
CA LEU A 190 -17.73 20.98 14.61
C LEU A 190 -19.11 20.43 14.96
N GLU A 191 -20.13 20.69 14.15
CA GLU A 191 -21.46 20.10 14.31
C GLU A 191 -21.43 18.58 14.09
N ASP A 192 -20.83 18.13 12.98
CA ASP A 192 -20.68 16.71 12.65
C ASP A 192 -19.89 15.97 13.74
N TYR A 193 -18.83 16.60 14.28
CA TYR A 193 -18.07 16.05 15.40
C TYR A 193 -18.92 15.84 16.66
N ARG A 194 -19.82 16.78 16.99
CA ARG A 194 -20.77 16.61 18.11
C ARG A 194 -21.77 15.48 17.83
N GLY A 195 -22.04 15.19 16.55
CA GLY A 195 -22.80 14.04 16.08
C GLY A 195 -22.08 12.69 16.28
N GLY A 196 -20.81 12.69 16.69
CA GLY A 196 -20.01 11.48 16.95
C GLY A 196 -18.99 11.15 15.86
N GLU A 197 -18.93 11.95 14.79
CA GLU A 197 -17.92 11.79 13.74
C GLU A 197 -16.53 12.19 14.25
N SER A 198 -15.49 11.55 13.72
CA SER A 198 -14.10 11.85 14.07
C SER A 198 -13.34 12.33 12.83
N PHE A 199 -12.84 13.56 12.91
CA PHE A 199 -12.12 14.23 11.83
C PHE A 199 -10.69 14.56 12.20
N VAL A 200 -9.82 14.49 11.20
CA VAL A 200 -8.44 14.95 11.24
C VAL A 200 -8.22 15.92 10.09
N LEU A 201 -7.67 17.09 10.42
CA LEU A 201 -7.14 18.03 9.45
C LEU A 201 -5.71 17.65 9.15
N THR A 202 -5.38 17.55 7.88
CA THR A 202 -4.03 17.24 7.43
C THR A 202 -3.47 18.42 6.66
N ARG A 203 -2.38 19.00 7.15
CA ARG A 203 -1.56 19.98 6.45
C ARG A 203 -0.42 19.26 5.75
N VAL A 204 -0.21 19.49 4.47
CA VAL A 204 0.92 18.96 3.70
C VAL A 204 1.70 20.11 3.08
N ASP A 205 2.94 20.26 3.50
CA ASP A 205 3.89 21.18 2.90
C ASP A 205 4.51 20.56 1.64
N LEU A 206 4.30 21.16 0.48
CA LEU A 206 4.86 20.66 -0.77
C LEU A 206 6.06 21.49 -1.25
N GLY A 207 6.46 22.52 -0.51
CA GLY A 207 7.56 23.42 -0.85
C GLY A 207 7.28 24.30 -2.07
N GLU A 208 8.35 24.76 -2.72
CA GLU A 208 8.26 25.63 -3.90
C GLU A 208 7.82 24.86 -5.15
N ARG A 209 6.62 25.15 -5.66
CA ARG A 209 6.06 24.53 -6.86
C ARG A 209 4.82 25.29 -7.37
N SER A 210 4.24 24.78 -8.44
CA SER A 210 2.90 25.16 -8.87
C SER A 210 1.82 24.52 -7.99
N PRO A 211 0.72 25.23 -7.66
CA PRO A 211 -0.40 24.68 -6.91
C PRO A 211 -1.17 23.61 -7.70
N LEU A 212 -0.96 23.52 -9.02
CA LEU A 212 -1.67 22.58 -9.88
C LEU A 212 -1.30 21.12 -9.56
N GLY A 213 -2.34 20.31 -9.31
CA GLY A 213 -2.21 18.92 -8.85
C GLY A 213 -1.63 18.77 -7.44
N ALA A 214 -1.54 19.86 -6.68
CA ALA A 214 -1.01 19.83 -5.32
C ALA A 214 -1.90 19.01 -4.39
N SER A 215 -3.22 19.15 -4.50
CA SER A 215 -4.20 18.39 -3.71
C SER A 215 -4.03 16.88 -3.87
N GLU A 216 -3.93 16.39 -5.10
CA GLU A 216 -3.81 14.98 -5.42
C GLU A 216 -2.44 14.42 -4.99
N GLU A 217 -1.39 15.21 -5.12
CA GLU A 217 -0.06 14.84 -4.61
C GLU A 217 -0.06 14.79 -3.07
N ALA A 218 -0.70 15.76 -2.41
CA ALA A 218 -0.81 15.79 -0.96
C ALA A 218 -1.60 14.58 -0.43
N GLU A 219 -2.77 14.31 -1.02
CA GLU A 219 -3.59 13.14 -0.72
C GLU A 219 -2.79 11.85 -0.95
N ARG A 220 -2.09 11.72 -2.08
CA ARG A 220 -1.24 10.54 -2.36
C ARG A 220 -0.16 10.33 -1.31
N ARG A 221 0.49 11.40 -0.83
CA ARG A 221 1.52 11.32 0.23
C ARG A 221 0.93 10.91 1.58
N VAL A 222 -0.23 11.45 1.91
CA VAL A 222 -0.95 11.11 3.14
C VAL A 222 -1.41 9.66 3.08
N ASP A 223 -2.03 9.24 1.98
CA ASP A 223 -2.48 7.87 1.76
C ASP A 223 -1.34 6.87 1.81
N ALA A 224 -0.15 7.21 1.30
CA ALA A 224 1.03 6.35 1.44
C ALA A 224 1.34 6.07 2.92
N LEU A 225 1.31 7.09 3.79
CA LEU A 225 1.53 6.91 5.22
C LEU A 225 0.39 6.11 5.88
N LEU A 226 -0.86 6.42 5.52
CA LEU A 226 -2.04 5.72 6.04
C LEU A 226 -2.07 4.24 5.62
N ASN A 227 -1.62 3.92 4.41
CA ASN A 227 -1.53 2.55 3.91
C ASN A 227 -0.52 1.71 4.71
N ILE A 228 0.54 2.33 5.24
CA ILE A 228 1.46 1.64 6.18
C ILE A 228 0.70 1.25 7.46
N ALA A 229 -0.07 2.18 8.02
CA ALA A 229 -0.83 1.95 9.25
C ALA A 229 -1.95 0.92 9.06
N ALA A 230 -2.74 1.05 7.98
CA ALA A 230 -3.76 0.06 7.62
C ALA A 230 -3.14 -1.33 7.40
N GLY A 231 -2.00 -1.40 6.71
CA GLY A 231 -1.25 -2.64 6.54
C GLY A 231 -0.81 -3.27 7.87
N ALA A 232 -0.52 -2.48 8.90
CA ALA A 232 -0.12 -2.99 10.22
C ALA A 232 -1.31 -3.36 11.14
N GLY A 233 -2.53 -3.43 10.61
CA GLY A 233 -3.74 -3.83 11.33
C GLY A 233 -4.60 -2.67 11.83
N GLY A 234 -4.26 -1.44 11.46
CA GLY A 234 -5.16 -0.29 11.58
C GLY A 234 -6.31 -0.36 10.57
N VAL A 235 -7.15 0.65 10.60
CA VAL A 235 -8.19 0.91 9.60
C VAL A 235 -7.85 2.08 8.67
N SER A 236 -8.44 2.08 7.46
CA SER A 236 -8.29 3.19 6.53
C SER A 236 -9.02 4.44 7.03
N TRP A 237 -8.35 5.58 7.09
CA TRP A 237 -9.05 6.87 7.10
C TRP A 237 -9.61 7.16 5.72
N VAL A 238 -10.62 8.02 5.66
CA VAL A 238 -11.32 8.34 4.41
C VAL A 238 -11.17 9.82 4.14
N SER A 239 -10.52 10.15 3.03
CA SER A 239 -10.53 11.51 2.47
C SER A 239 -11.97 11.93 2.22
N THR A 240 -12.37 13.11 2.68
CA THR A 240 -13.69 13.64 2.37
C THR A 240 -13.76 14.16 0.93
N GLY A 241 -12.60 14.32 0.26
CA GLY A 241 -12.44 15.06 -0.99
C GLY A 241 -12.35 16.58 -0.79
N THR A 242 -12.53 17.06 0.45
CA THR A 242 -12.44 18.48 0.77
C THR A 242 -10.98 18.86 1.00
N SER A 243 -10.47 19.81 0.22
CA SER A 243 -9.13 20.34 0.40
C SER A 243 -9.02 21.80 -0.02
N VAL A 244 -8.04 22.50 0.54
CA VAL A 244 -7.69 23.88 0.21
C VAL A 244 -6.19 23.94 -0.04
N THR A 245 -5.80 24.38 -1.23
CA THR A 245 -4.41 24.61 -1.62
C THR A 245 -4.09 26.08 -1.45
N LEU A 246 -3.07 26.37 -0.65
CA LEU A 246 -2.51 27.69 -0.45
C LEU A 246 -1.29 27.87 -1.35
N LEU A 247 -1.14 29.07 -1.93
CA LEU A 247 0.05 29.54 -2.62
C LEU A 247 0.56 30.76 -1.87
N ASP A 248 1.77 30.68 -1.32
CA ASP A 248 2.41 31.74 -0.52
C ASP A 248 1.54 32.24 0.65
N GLY A 249 0.69 31.37 1.19
CA GLY A 249 -0.21 31.63 2.31
C GLY A 249 -1.64 32.00 1.93
N ASP A 250 -1.88 32.32 0.65
CA ASP A 250 -3.21 32.70 0.15
C ASP A 250 -3.93 31.52 -0.52
N PRO A 251 -5.24 31.34 -0.32
CA PRO A 251 -6.01 30.29 -1.00
C PRO A 251 -5.95 30.43 -2.52
N ALA A 252 -5.40 29.43 -3.20
CA ALA A 252 -5.26 29.38 -4.65
C ALA A 252 -6.25 28.39 -5.30
N GLN A 253 -6.53 27.26 -4.65
CA GLN A 253 -7.49 26.27 -5.13
C GLN A 253 -8.29 25.66 -3.99
N VAL A 254 -9.52 25.26 -4.29
CA VAL A 254 -10.42 24.58 -3.37
C VAL A 254 -11.01 23.36 -4.08
N SER A 255 -11.09 22.24 -3.37
CA SER A 255 -11.89 21.08 -3.76
C SER A 255 -13.04 20.89 -2.78
N PHE A 256 -14.24 20.66 -3.33
CA PHE A 256 -15.42 20.32 -2.54
C PHE A 256 -15.59 18.80 -2.50
N GLY A 257 -15.57 18.25 -1.28
CA GLY A 257 -15.84 16.85 -1.04
C GLY A 257 -17.33 16.50 -1.11
N ALA A 258 -17.66 15.35 -1.69
CA ALA A 258 -19.04 14.83 -1.76
C ALA A 258 -19.46 14.01 -0.52
N ASN A 259 -18.54 13.76 0.42
CA ASN A 259 -18.65 12.69 1.43
C ASN A 259 -18.66 13.20 2.89
N THR A 260 -19.49 14.19 3.21
CA THR A 260 -19.79 14.54 4.62
C THR A 260 -21.03 13.84 5.17
N ALA A 261 -21.80 13.14 4.33
CA ALA A 261 -23.00 12.45 4.80
C ALA A 261 -22.65 11.44 5.92
N PRO A 262 -23.33 11.51 7.08
CA PRO A 262 -23.07 10.63 8.20
C PRO A 262 -23.31 9.17 7.79
N GLN A 263 -22.40 8.29 8.16
CA GLN A 263 -22.52 6.87 7.82
C GLN A 263 -23.23 6.15 8.97
N GLU A 264 -24.33 5.44 8.68
CA GLU A 264 -25.14 4.72 9.68
C GLU A 264 -24.43 3.52 10.33
N SER A 265 -23.18 3.23 9.96
CA SER A 265 -22.43 2.07 10.43
C SER A 265 -21.79 2.30 11.80
N PHE A 266 -21.74 1.24 12.62
CA PHE A 266 -21.01 1.21 13.89
C PHE A 266 -19.53 1.59 13.69
N ALA A 267 -19.12 2.70 14.29
CA ALA A 267 -17.73 3.15 14.24
C ALA A 267 -16.81 2.20 15.02
N ASP A 268 -15.79 1.66 14.33
CA ASP A 268 -14.75 0.87 14.95
C ASP A 268 -13.67 1.78 15.57
N ASP A 269 -14.03 2.39 16.71
CA ASP A 269 -13.16 3.31 17.45
C ASP A 269 -11.81 2.69 17.82
N TYR A 270 -11.80 1.38 18.10
CA TYR A 270 -10.57 0.64 18.37
C TYR A 270 -9.66 0.65 17.14
N GLY A 271 -10.20 0.32 15.97
CA GLY A 271 -9.43 0.32 14.72
C GLY A 271 -8.89 1.71 14.40
N ILE A 272 -9.72 2.75 14.56
CA ILE A 272 -9.34 4.15 14.35
C ILE A 272 -8.21 4.55 15.31
N GLY A 273 -8.32 4.17 16.59
CA GLY A 273 -7.27 4.38 17.60
C GLY A 273 -5.98 3.65 17.27
N ALA A 274 -6.06 2.40 16.82
CA ALA A 274 -4.88 1.64 16.37
C ALA A 274 -4.19 2.32 15.18
N THR A 275 -4.94 2.83 14.20
CA THR A 275 -4.36 3.62 13.09
C THR A 275 -3.65 4.85 13.61
N SER A 276 -4.24 5.60 14.55
CA SER A 276 -3.62 6.77 15.18
C SER A 276 -2.25 6.45 15.78
N GLU A 277 -2.16 5.38 16.59
CA GLU A 277 -0.92 4.96 17.24
C GLU A 277 0.14 4.52 16.22
N LEU A 278 -0.29 3.81 15.17
CA LEU A 278 0.58 3.36 14.09
C LEU A 278 1.09 4.53 13.26
N VAL A 279 0.24 5.50 12.91
CA VAL A 279 0.63 6.74 12.23
C VAL A 279 1.65 7.49 13.09
N GLU A 280 1.42 7.66 14.39
CA GLU A 280 2.39 8.33 15.27
C GLU A 280 3.75 7.61 15.31
N SER A 281 3.73 6.29 15.46
CA SER A 281 4.94 5.45 15.50
C SER A 281 5.73 5.53 14.19
N TRP A 282 5.05 5.42 13.04
CA TRP A 282 5.71 5.50 11.73
C TRP A 282 6.14 6.92 11.37
N SER A 283 5.39 7.94 11.78
CA SER A 283 5.76 9.34 11.58
C SER A 283 7.13 9.63 12.18
N LYS A 284 7.36 9.22 13.44
CA LYS A 284 8.67 9.34 14.12
C LYS A 284 9.79 8.59 13.40
N ARG A 285 9.49 7.43 12.80
CA ARG A 285 10.47 6.62 12.08
C ARG A 285 10.82 7.17 10.69
N LEU A 286 9.89 7.87 10.05
CA LEU A 286 10.01 8.36 8.68
C LEU A 286 10.33 9.85 8.59
N GLU A 287 10.21 10.60 9.69
CA GLU A 287 10.36 12.06 9.76
C GLU A 287 11.61 12.56 9.01
N THR A 288 12.79 12.02 9.33
CA THR A 288 14.05 12.43 8.69
C THR A 288 14.05 12.16 7.18
N ALA A 289 13.57 11.00 6.75
CA ALA A 289 13.52 10.63 5.34
C ALA A 289 12.53 11.50 4.56
N MET A 290 11.32 11.69 5.09
CA MET A 290 10.27 12.50 4.46
C MET A 290 10.60 13.99 4.40
N THR A 291 11.40 14.49 5.34
CA THR A 291 11.94 15.86 5.28
C THR A 291 13.00 15.99 4.19
N SER A 292 13.79 14.94 3.98
CA SER A 292 14.90 14.96 3.02
C SER A 292 14.46 14.78 1.57
N ALA A 293 13.46 13.93 1.34
CA ALA A 293 12.93 13.64 0.01
C ALA A 293 11.49 13.12 0.11
N PRO A 294 10.65 13.27 -0.94
CA PRO A 294 9.37 12.60 -1.00
C PRO A 294 9.54 11.08 -1.10
N MET A 295 8.50 10.35 -0.69
CA MET A 295 8.48 8.89 -0.82
C MET A 295 8.56 8.51 -2.31
N PRO A 296 9.44 7.58 -2.72
CA PRO A 296 9.54 7.19 -4.12
C PRO A 296 8.23 6.60 -4.66
N GLU A 297 7.85 6.96 -5.89
CA GLU A 297 6.59 6.49 -6.51
C GLU A 297 6.42 4.96 -6.50
N PRO A 298 7.45 4.13 -6.79
CA PRO A 298 7.29 2.68 -6.69
C PRO A 298 6.92 2.21 -5.28
N LEU A 299 7.40 2.89 -4.23
CA LEU A 299 7.06 2.54 -2.86
C LEU A 299 5.61 2.92 -2.53
N VAL A 300 5.16 4.10 -2.98
CA VAL A 300 3.77 4.55 -2.84
C VAL A 300 2.81 3.56 -3.52
N GLU A 301 3.12 3.17 -4.76
CA GLU A 301 2.32 2.21 -5.51
C GLU A 301 2.31 0.82 -4.85
N ALA A 302 3.47 0.36 -4.35
CA ALA A 302 3.55 -0.90 -3.61
C ALA A 302 2.68 -0.89 -2.34
N LEU A 303 2.66 0.24 -1.61
CA LEU A 303 1.83 0.42 -0.42
C LEU A 303 0.33 0.36 -0.75
N ALA A 304 -0.09 1.07 -1.80
CA ALA A 304 -1.46 1.07 -2.27
C ALA A 304 -1.90 -0.34 -2.70
N ALA A 305 -1.08 -1.03 -3.50
CA ALA A 305 -1.36 -2.37 -3.97
C ALA A 305 -1.47 -3.39 -2.82
N VAL A 306 -0.58 -3.33 -1.82
CA VAL A 306 -0.64 -4.21 -0.64
C VAL A 306 -1.86 -3.91 0.22
N LYS A 307 -2.22 -2.64 0.43
CA LYS A 307 -3.41 -2.26 1.18
C LYS A 307 -4.67 -2.80 0.50
N GLU A 308 -4.80 -2.65 -0.81
CA GLU A 308 -5.92 -3.19 -1.57
C GLU A 308 -5.92 -4.73 -1.54
N ALA A 309 -4.77 -5.38 -1.70
CA ALA A 309 -4.67 -6.84 -1.62
C ALA A 309 -5.16 -7.41 -0.29
N ARG A 310 -4.97 -6.66 0.80
CA ARG A 310 -5.39 -7.04 2.15
C ARG A 310 -6.88 -6.90 2.41
N LEU A 311 -7.63 -6.24 1.53
CA LEU A 311 -9.09 -6.25 1.54
C LEU A 311 -9.67 -7.64 1.17
N THR A 312 -8.93 -8.74 1.36
CA THR A 312 -9.46 -10.11 1.38
C THR A 312 -10.12 -10.47 2.70
N ASP A 313 -9.63 -9.90 3.79
CA ASP A 313 -10.00 -10.19 5.19
C ASP A 313 -9.75 -8.97 6.11
N HIS A 314 -9.57 -7.78 5.53
CA HIS A 314 -9.31 -6.56 6.28
C HIS A 314 -10.50 -6.14 7.15
N ARG A 315 -10.17 -5.42 8.23
CA ARG A 315 -11.13 -4.85 9.17
C ARG A 315 -12.12 -3.88 8.51
N ASP A 316 -11.67 -3.15 7.50
CA ASP A 316 -12.53 -2.24 6.71
C ASP A 316 -13.75 -2.95 6.09
N MET A 317 -13.59 -4.21 5.66
CA MET A 317 -14.70 -4.97 5.11
C MET A 317 -15.75 -5.35 6.16
N HIS A 318 -15.30 -5.58 7.39
CA HIS A 318 -16.16 -6.06 8.47
C HIS A 318 -16.98 -4.96 9.12
N PHE A 319 -16.45 -3.73 9.14
CA PHE A 319 -17.04 -2.63 9.89
C PHE A 319 -17.55 -1.48 9.01
N TYR A 320 -17.14 -1.41 7.74
CA TYR A 320 -17.40 -0.24 6.89
C TYR A 320 -17.83 -0.61 5.48
N ASP A 321 -18.33 -1.84 5.29
CA ASP A 321 -18.85 -2.36 4.02
C ASP A 321 -17.92 -2.14 2.81
N THR A 322 -16.61 -2.08 3.06
CA THR A 322 -15.63 -1.96 1.99
C THR A 322 -15.67 -3.21 1.13
N ARG A 323 -15.71 -3.02 -0.20
CA ARG A 323 -15.81 -4.12 -1.16
C ARG A 323 -14.65 -5.12 -0.96
N PRO A 324 -14.95 -6.43 -0.81
CA PRO A 324 -13.91 -7.43 -0.70
C PRO A 324 -13.16 -7.63 -2.02
N VAL A 325 -11.85 -7.78 -1.89
CA VAL A 325 -10.95 -8.16 -2.97
C VAL A 325 -10.83 -9.67 -3.00
N THR A 326 -10.96 -10.27 -4.19
CA THR A 326 -10.86 -11.73 -4.33
C THR A 326 -9.40 -12.19 -4.15
N PRO A 327 -9.14 -13.42 -3.64
CA PRO A 327 -7.78 -13.94 -3.49
C PRO A 327 -6.95 -13.93 -4.78
N ARG A 328 -7.62 -14.06 -5.94
CA ARG A 328 -6.98 -13.97 -7.26
C ARG A 328 -6.43 -12.56 -7.53
N VAL A 329 -7.23 -11.53 -7.28
CA VAL A 329 -6.83 -10.12 -7.45
C VAL A 329 -5.78 -9.74 -6.43
N ALA A 330 -5.95 -10.14 -5.16
CA ALA A 330 -4.96 -9.88 -4.11
C ALA A 330 -3.57 -10.46 -4.46
N THR A 331 -3.52 -11.67 -5.02
CA THR A 331 -2.24 -12.28 -5.46
C THR A 331 -1.61 -11.46 -6.60
N ALA A 332 -2.40 -10.92 -7.53
CA ALA A 332 -1.88 -10.07 -8.61
C ALA A 332 -1.31 -8.74 -8.07
N LEU A 333 -2.00 -8.13 -7.12
CA LEU A 333 -1.59 -6.88 -6.47
C LEU A 333 -0.32 -7.06 -5.64
N GLU A 334 -0.18 -8.17 -4.92
CA GLU A 334 1.04 -8.51 -4.17
C GLU A 334 2.23 -8.76 -5.10
N ASP A 335 2.02 -9.47 -6.21
CA ASP A 335 3.05 -9.62 -7.26
C ASP A 335 3.45 -8.26 -7.86
N HIS A 336 2.49 -7.37 -8.08
CA HIS A 336 2.75 -6.02 -8.55
C HIS A 336 3.57 -5.22 -7.53
N ALA A 337 3.21 -5.27 -6.25
CA ALA A 337 3.97 -4.61 -5.18
C ALA A 337 5.43 -5.11 -5.12
N LEU A 338 5.66 -6.41 -5.31
CA LEU A 338 7.02 -6.97 -5.38
C LEU A 338 7.81 -6.46 -6.59
N GLU A 339 7.16 -6.25 -7.74
CA GLU A 339 7.79 -5.64 -8.92
C GLU A 339 8.18 -4.19 -8.65
N GLN A 340 7.32 -3.43 -7.97
CA GLN A 340 7.60 -2.06 -7.59
C GLN A 340 8.75 -1.96 -6.58
N VAL A 341 8.79 -2.84 -5.58
CA VAL A 341 9.92 -2.92 -4.64
C VAL A 341 11.22 -3.34 -5.35
N ALA A 342 11.15 -4.26 -6.31
CA ALA A 342 12.31 -4.64 -7.12
C ALA A 342 12.81 -3.47 -7.98
N SER A 343 11.89 -2.70 -8.57
CA SER A 343 12.19 -1.47 -9.33
C SER A 343 12.89 -0.44 -8.44
N LEU A 344 12.36 -0.19 -7.24
CA LEU A 344 12.98 0.67 -6.23
C LEU A 344 14.39 0.20 -5.86
N ALA A 345 14.57 -1.11 -5.67
CA ALA A 345 15.86 -1.72 -5.36
C ALA A 345 16.84 -1.72 -6.55
N LYS A 346 16.38 -1.37 -7.76
CA LYS A 346 17.12 -1.55 -9.03
C LYS A 346 17.55 -3.02 -9.24
N LEU A 347 16.72 -3.97 -8.83
CA LEU A 347 16.93 -5.41 -8.96
C LEU A 347 15.96 -6.01 -9.98
N LYS A 348 16.33 -7.17 -10.52
CA LYS A 348 15.36 -8.00 -11.25
C LYS A 348 14.36 -8.59 -10.24
N PRO A 349 13.05 -8.65 -10.54
CA PRO A 349 12.05 -9.24 -9.64
C PRO A 349 12.43 -10.66 -9.17
N GLU A 350 13.01 -11.49 -10.04
CA GLU A 350 13.43 -12.85 -9.67
C GLU A 350 14.56 -12.86 -8.64
N SER A 351 15.44 -11.85 -8.67
CA SER A 351 16.56 -11.72 -7.72
C SER A 351 16.04 -11.36 -6.33
N LEU A 352 15.18 -10.34 -6.25
CA LEU A 352 14.50 -10.00 -5.00
C LEU A 352 13.71 -11.20 -4.43
N MET A 353 12.98 -11.92 -5.28
CA MET A 353 12.23 -13.10 -4.86
C MET A 353 13.10 -14.29 -4.42
N ASN A 354 14.32 -14.44 -4.95
CA ASN A 354 15.27 -15.45 -4.46
C ASN A 354 15.71 -15.13 -3.03
N GLU A 355 16.01 -13.85 -2.76
CA GLU A 355 16.42 -13.39 -1.44
C GLU A 355 15.29 -13.49 -0.41
N LEU A 356 14.09 -13.03 -0.78
CA LEU A 356 12.92 -13.12 0.10
C LEU A 356 12.53 -14.58 0.39
N MET A 357 12.66 -15.48 -0.59
CA MET A 357 12.43 -16.91 -0.36
C MET A 357 13.46 -17.49 0.63
N SER A 358 14.73 -17.10 0.51
CA SER A 358 15.78 -17.53 1.44
C SER A 358 15.57 -16.93 2.84
N HIS A 359 15.05 -15.70 2.92
CA HIS A 359 14.61 -15.08 4.17
C HIS A 359 13.44 -15.85 4.82
N GLU A 360 12.39 -16.14 4.05
CA GLU A 360 11.22 -16.90 4.51
C GLU A 360 11.59 -18.31 4.96
N ALA A 361 12.47 -19.01 4.25
CA ALA A 361 12.94 -20.33 4.66
C ALA A 361 13.69 -20.29 6.00
N ARG A 362 14.48 -19.24 6.25
CA ARG A 362 15.17 -19.03 7.54
C ARG A 362 14.14 -18.78 8.64
N ARG A 363 13.22 -17.84 8.44
CA ARG A 363 12.14 -17.53 9.38
C ARG A 363 11.29 -18.76 9.69
N ALA A 364 10.92 -19.55 8.69
CA ALA A 364 10.12 -20.77 8.88
C ALA A 364 10.88 -21.83 9.69
N TRP A 365 12.21 -21.87 9.61
CA TRP A 365 13.02 -22.73 10.47
C TRP A 365 13.03 -22.22 11.92
N ASP A 366 13.24 -20.91 12.12
CA ASP A 366 13.17 -20.29 13.45
C ASP A 366 11.79 -20.51 14.10
N ASP A 367 10.71 -20.28 13.36
CA ASP A 367 9.33 -20.47 13.80
C ASP A 367 9.05 -21.94 14.14
N TRP A 368 9.58 -22.89 13.37
CA TRP A 368 9.44 -24.32 13.65
C TRP A 368 10.15 -24.73 14.94
N VAL A 369 11.41 -24.31 15.12
CA VAL A 369 12.17 -24.56 16.36
C VAL A 369 11.47 -23.94 17.55
N LEU A 370 11.09 -22.66 17.43
CA LEU A 370 10.40 -21.91 18.48
C LEU A 370 9.08 -22.57 18.86
N ALA A 371 8.24 -22.91 17.89
CA ALA A 371 6.96 -23.56 18.12
C ALA A 371 7.13 -24.91 18.85
N ALA A 372 8.14 -25.69 18.48
CA ALA A 372 8.43 -26.98 19.11
C ALA A 372 8.91 -26.81 20.57
N LEU A 373 9.78 -25.84 20.85
CA LEU A 373 10.29 -25.58 22.21
C LEU A 373 9.23 -24.96 23.13
N VAL A 374 8.31 -24.18 22.57
CA VAL A 374 7.25 -23.50 23.33
C VAL A 374 6.00 -24.37 23.51
N ALA A 375 5.78 -25.39 22.66
CA ALA A 375 4.60 -26.24 22.73
C ALA A 375 4.32 -26.83 24.14
N PRO A 376 5.30 -27.36 24.89
CA PRO A 376 5.08 -27.86 26.25
C PRO A 376 4.60 -26.79 27.24
N LEU A 377 4.92 -25.53 26.97
CA LEU A 377 4.58 -24.37 27.80
C LEU A 377 3.19 -23.80 27.48
N ASN A 378 2.56 -24.23 26.38
CA ASN A 378 1.24 -23.75 25.96
C ASN A 378 0.12 -24.79 26.11
N TYR A 379 0.44 -26.03 26.50
CA TYR A 379 -0.54 -27.11 26.57
C TYR A 379 -1.52 -26.91 27.75
N PRO A 380 -2.84 -27.13 27.68
CA PRO A 380 -3.72 -26.98 28.84
C PRO A 380 -3.30 -27.91 30.00
N GLU A 381 -3.52 -27.47 31.24
CA GLU A 381 -2.99 -28.11 32.45
C GLU A 381 -3.88 -29.22 32.97
N GLU A 382 -3.29 -30.30 33.49
CA GLU A 382 -4.02 -31.38 34.16
C GLU A 382 -3.92 -31.28 35.70
N THR A 383 -2.82 -30.75 36.26
CA THR A 383 -2.65 -30.57 37.72
C THR A 383 -1.98 -29.24 38.16
N PRO A 384 -2.20 -28.78 39.41
CA PRO A 384 -1.54 -27.59 39.96
C PRO A 384 0.00 -27.66 40.02
N GLU A 385 0.57 -28.86 40.22
CA GLU A 385 2.01 -29.09 40.22
C GLU A 385 2.61 -28.87 38.83
N GLN A 386 1.92 -29.36 37.78
CA GLN A 386 2.32 -29.14 36.38
C GLN A 386 2.26 -27.66 36.01
N HIS A 387 1.25 -26.92 36.49
CA HIS A 387 1.17 -25.46 36.32
C HIS A 387 2.38 -24.75 36.91
N ARG A 388 2.76 -25.10 38.14
CA ARG A 388 3.91 -24.50 38.83
C ARG A 388 5.21 -24.79 38.09
N LYS A 389 5.46 -26.06 37.76
CA LYS A 389 6.65 -26.47 37.01
C LYS A 389 6.74 -25.76 35.66
N ARG A 390 5.63 -25.64 34.93
CA ARG A 390 5.60 -24.89 33.68
C ARG A 390 5.99 -23.44 33.85
N LYS A 391 5.41 -22.73 34.82
CA LYS A 391 5.76 -21.33 35.09
C LYS A 391 7.22 -21.16 35.44
N GLU A 392 7.79 -22.10 36.20
CA GLU A 392 9.22 -22.12 36.50
C GLU A 392 10.07 -22.29 35.23
N VAL A 393 9.74 -23.24 34.36
CA VAL A 393 10.47 -23.47 33.10
C VAL A 393 10.29 -22.31 32.12
N GLU A 394 9.08 -21.75 32.03
CA GLU A 394 8.79 -20.57 31.23
C GLU A 394 9.63 -19.37 31.70
N ALA A 395 9.73 -19.12 33.01
CA ALA A 395 10.57 -18.06 33.56
C ALA A 395 12.07 -18.31 33.32
N LYS A 396 12.51 -19.58 33.28
CA LYS A 396 13.89 -19.93 32.92
C LYS A 396 14.19 -19.63 31.46
N VAL A 397 13.30 -20.02 30.55
CA VAL A 397 13.57 -20.08 29.11
C VAL A 397 13.11 -18.82 28.35
N CYS A 398 12.11 -18.12 28.88
CA CYS A 398 11.45 -17.00 28.23
C CYS A 398 11.69 -15.68 28.96
N ARG A 399 11.67 -14.58 28.19
CA ARG A 399 11.49 -13.22 28.68
C ARG A 399 10.37 -12.55 27.90
N TYR A 400 9.70 -11.57 28.49
CA TYR A 400 8.68 -10.79 27.79
C TYR A 400 9.24 -9.41 27.47
N THR A 401 8.94 -8.90 26.28
CA THR A 401 9.23 -7.49 25.95
C THR A 401 8.27 -6.57 26.71
N THR A 402 8.55 -5.26 26.70
CA THR A 402 7.64 -4.24 27.26
C THR A 402 6.22 -4.31 26.68
N HIS A 403 6.09 -4.83 25.45
CA HIS A 403 4.82 -4.99 24.73
C HIS A 403 4.20 -6.38 24.93
N GLY A 404 4.71 -7.18 25.88
CA GLY A 404 4.22 -8.52 26.17
C GLY A 404 4.64 -9.59 25.16
N ALA A 405 5.52 -9.29 24.21
CA ALA A 405 5.98 -10.30 23.25
C ALA A 405 6.92 -11.30 23.92
N ARG A 406 6.64 -12.60 23.76
CA ARG A 406 7.44 -13.68 24.33
C ARG A 406 8.70 -13.90 23.50
N VAL A 407 9.87 -13.80 24.13
CA VAL A 407 11.17 -14.07 23.54
C VAL A 407 11.78 -15.29 24.22
N VAL A 408 12.17 -16.29 23.43
CA VAL A 408 12.74 -17.55 23.90
C VAL A 408 14.25 -17.55 23.67
N SER A 409 15.01 -17.94 24.68
CA SER A 409 16.46 -18.13 24.53
C SER A 409 16.76 -19.60 24.22
N PHE A 410 17.34 -19.87 23.04
CA PHE A 410 17.72 -21.24 22.66
C PHE A 410 18.79 -21.84 23.58
N VAL A 411 19.72 -21.02 24.08
CA VAL A 411 20.72 -21.45 25.07
C VAL A 411 20.04 -21.92 26.35
N LYS A 412 19.14 -21.10 26.91
CA LYS A 412 18.42 -21.48 28.14
C LYS A 412 17.45 -22.64 27.91
N ALA A 413 16.85 -22.75 26.72
CA ALA A 413 16.02 -23.89 26.35
C ALA A 413 16.83 -25.19 26.33
N TRP A 414 18.06 -25.14 25.81
CA TRP A 414 18.98 -26.28 25.82
C TRP A 414 19.42 -26.69 27.24
N ASP A 415 19.69 -25.70 28.09
CA ASP A 415 20.02 -25.95 29.50
C ASP A 415 18.83 -26.56 30.26
N ALA A 416 17.60 -26.14 29.91
CA ALA A 416 16.35 -26.66 30.46
C ALA A 416 15.76 -27.85 29.66
N ARG A 417 16.55 -28.55 28.85
CA ARG A 417 16.06 -29.61 27.95
C ARG A 417 15.31 -30.74 28.67
N ASP A 418 15.76 -31.15 29.85
CA ASP A 418 15.13 -32.26 30.57
C ASP A 418 13.79 -31.83 31.18
N ASP A 419 13.70 -30.58 31.66
CA ASP A 419 12.44 -29.97 32.08
C ASP A 419 11.44 -29.87 30.91
N LEU A 420 11.89 -29.47 29.71
CA LEU A 420 11.05 -29.38 28.52
C LEU A 420 10.56 -30.76 28.04
N ARG A 421 11.41 -31.79 28.13
CA ARG A 421 11.03 -33.19 27.83
C ARG A 421 9.96 -33.70 28.77
N GLU A 422 10.11 -33.42 30.07
CA GLU A 422 9.14 -33.84 31.07
C GLU A 422 7.78 -33.15 30.89
N LEU A 423 7.78 -31.87 30.52
CA LEU A 423 6.55 -31.12 30.21
C LEU A 423 5.90 -31.57 28.90
N ALA A 424 6.62 -32.27 28.02
CA ALA A 424 6.08 -32.79 26.77
C ALA A 424 5.20 -34.03 27.03
N SER A 425 3.91 -33.81 27.29
CA SER A 425 2.94 -34.83 27.67
C SER A 425 2.53 -35.82 26.56
N THR A 426 2.67 -35.45 25.28
CA THR A 426 2.28 -36.31 24.15
C THR A 426 3.49 -36.79 23.36
N ARG A 427 3.41 -38.00 22.78
CA ARG A 427 4.48 -38.55 21.92
C ARG A 427 4.84 -37.63 20.75
N ALA A 428 3.84 -36.96 20.18
CA ALA A 428 4.07 -35.99 19.10
C ALA A 428 4.86 -34.77 19.59
N MET A 429 4.49 -34.22 20.75
CA MET A 429 5.19 -33.08 21.36
C MET A 429 6.61 -33.45 21.78
N GLN A 430 6.81 -34.63 22.38
CA GLN A 430 8.13 -35.15 22.71
C GLN A 430 9.01 -35.24 21.46
N ALA A 431 8.51 -35.83 20.38
CA ALA A 431 9.25 -35.92 19.12
C ALA A 431 9.60 -34.55 18.53
N SER A 432 8.70 -33.57 18.63
CA SER A 432 8.97 -32.19 18.19
C SER A 432 10.03 -31.50 19.05
N VAL A 433 9.95 -31.63 20.38
CA VAL A 433 10.94 -31.08 21.31
C VAL A 433 12.31 -31.70 21.07
N GLU A 434 12.41 -33.02 20.95
CA GLU A 434 13.69 -33.69 20.64
C GLU A 434 14.27 -33.22 19.30
N ALA A 435 13.44 -33.13 18.26
CA ALA A 435 13.90 -32.68 16.95
C ALA A 435 14.40 -31.22 16.99
N ALA A 436 13.75 -30.34 17.74
CA ALA A 436 14.17 -28.95 17.90
C ALA A 436 15.44 -28.83 18.75
N LEU A 437 15.53 -29.55 19.86
CA LEU A 437 16.74 -29.62 20.69
C LEU A 437 17.94 -30.14 19.90
N LEU A 438 17.74 -31.18 19.09
CA LEU A 438 18.79 -31.70 18.22
C LEU A 438 19.18 -30.67 17.15
N ALA A 439 18.21 -29.99 16.53
CA ALA A 439 18.47 -28.98 15.52
C ALA A 439 19.25 -27.75 16.04
N ILE A 440 19.13 -27.40 17.34
CA ILE A 440 19.89 -26.28 17.94
C ILE A 440 21.24 -26.70 18.55
N SER A 441 21.49 -28.00 18.71
CA SER A 441 22.70 -28.53 19.36
C SER A 441 23.69 -29.21 18.40
N ASP A 442 23.22 -29.78 17.29
CA ASP A 442 24.03 -30.45 16.28
C ASP A 442 23.99 -29.70 14.94
N THR A 443 25.16 -29.23 14.49
CA THR A 443 25.32 -28.46 13.23
C THR A 443 24.93 -29.26 11.99
N ALA A 444 25.09 -30.58 11.99
CA ALA A 444 24.70 -31.42 10.87
C ALA A 444 23.17 -31.59 10.79
N GLU A 445 22.49 -31.63 11.93
CA GLU A 445 21.02 -31.67 11.99
C GLU A 445 20.40 -30.30 11.74
N GLU A 446 21.05 -29.22 12.20
CA GLU A 446 20.70 -27.85 11.83
C GLU A 446 20.72 -27.69 10.30
N ALA A 447 21.84 -28.03 9.66
CA ALA A 447 21.99 -27.93 8.22
C ALA A 447 20.96 -28.78 7.46
N ARG A 448 20.70 -30.01 7.92
CA ARG A 448 19.69 -30.90 7.31
C ARG A 448 18.27 -30.37 7.46
N SER A 449 17.90 -29.86 8.63
CA SER A 449 16.57 -29.30 8.88
C SER A 449 16.34 -28.01 8.11
N ARG A 450 17.33 -27.11 8.03
CA ARG A 450 17.29 -25.91 7.19
C ARG A 450 17.15 -26.25 5.71
N ALA A 451 17.93 -27.20 5.19
CA ALA A 451 17.82 -27.65 3.80
C ALA A 451 16.42 -28.21 3.48
N ARG A 452 15.82 -28.95 4.42
CA ARG A 452 14.46 -29.47 4.28
C ARG A 452 13.42 -28.36 4.19
N ILE A 453 13.49 -27.36 5.06
CA ILE A 453 12.56 -26.21 5.07
C ILE A 453 12.76 -25.34 3.83
N LEU A 454 14.01 -25.14 3.38
CA LEU A 454 14.30 -24.45 2.12
C LEU A 454 13.66 -25.17 0.93
N ALA A 455 13.78 -26.50 0.85
CA ALA A 455 13.12 -27.28 -0.20
C ALA A 455 11.59 -27.16 -0.16
N GLN A 456 10.98 -27.16 1.03
CA GLN A 456 9.54 -26.93 1.19
C GLN A 456 9.12 -25.52 0.73
N THR A 457 9.89 -24.50 1.12
CA THR A 457 9.66 -23.11 0.71
C THR A 457 9.78 -22.95 -0.80
N GLN A 458 10.78 -23.59 -1.43
CA GLN A 458 10.94 -23.62 -2.88
C GLN A 458 9.74 -24.27 -3.58
N LEU A 459 9.13 -25.32 -3.00
CA LEU A 459 7.92 -25.93 -3.55
C LEU A 459 6.74 -24.95 -3.53
N VAL A 460 6.56 -24.21 -2.43
CA VAL A 460 5.50 -23.18 -2.31
C VAL A 460 5.75 -22.04 -3.29
N ARG A 461 6.99 -21.55 -3.40
CA ARG A 461 7.36 -20.54 -4.41
C ARG A 461 7.10 -21.01 -5.84
N ASN A 462 7.43 -22.27 -6.16
CA ASN A 462 7.15 -22.82 -7.48
C ASN A 462 5.65 -22.90 -7.77
N ARG A 463 4.81 -23.15 -6.74
CA ARG A 463 3.34 -23.05 -6.86
C ARG A 463 2.92 -21.60 -7.06
N HIS A 464 3.45 -20.66 -6.27
CA HIS A 464 3.18 -19.23 -6.38
C HIS A 464 3.42 -18.73 -7.80
N ARG A 465 4.59 -19.05 -8.39
CA ARG A 465 4.91 -18.70 -9.79
C ARG A 465 3.92 -19.27 -10.79
N ARG A 466 3.44 -20.51 -10.60
CA ARG A 466 2.42 -21.09 -11.50
C ARG A 466 1.08 -20.40 -11.37
N VAL A 467 0.67 -20.07 -10.14
CA VAL A 467 -0.55 -19.31 -9.84
C VAL A 467 -0.46 -17.94 -10.49
N ARG A 468 0.61 -17.19 -10.28
CA ARG A 468 0.90 -15.91 -10.94
C ARG A 468 0.75 -16.00 -12.46
N ASN A 469 1.43 -16.95 -13.11
CA ASN A 469 1.35 -17.12 -14.56
C ASN A 469 -0.08 -17.41 -15.01
N ALA A 470 -0.83 -18.20 -14.24
CA ALA A 470 -2.23 -18.46 -14.52
C ALA A 470 -3.10 -17.21 -14.32
N VAL A 471 -2.82 -16.38 -13.33
CA VAL A 471 -3.52 -15.10 -13.11
C VAL A 471 -3.29 -14.17 -14.30
N ALA A 472 -2.03 -13.95 -14.67
CA ALA A 472 -1.62 -13.07 -15.76
C ALA A 472 -2.19 -13.48 -17.13
N HIS A 473 -2.34 -14.78 -17.40
CA HIS A 473 -2.87 -15.28 -18.66
C HIS A 473 -4.38 -15.55 -18.63
N GLY A 474 -5.10 -15.19 -17.56
CA GLY A 474 -6.54 -15.43 -17.48
C GLY A 474 -6.92 -16.92 -17.34
N ASN A 475 -5.97 -17.79 -17.00
CA ASN A 475 -6.21 -19.22 -16.87
C ASN A 475 -7.06 -19.53 -15.62
N PRO A 476 -7.89 -20.58 -15.66
CA PRO A 476 -8.67 -21.01 -14.52
C PRO A 476 -7.77 -21.50 -13.38
N LEU A 477 -8.13 -21.15 -12.15
CA LEU A 477 -7.43 -21.54 -10.93
C LEU A 477 -8.44 -22.15 -9.96
N SER A 478 -8.05 -23.27 -9.32
CA SER A 478 -8.85 -23.83 -8.23
C SER A 478 -8.69 -23.00 -6.96
N PRO A 479 -9.73 -22.87 -6.12
CA PRO A 479 -9.63 -22.19 -4.82
C PRO A 479 -8.49 -22.75 -3.96
N ALA A 480 -8.38 -24.07 -3.84
CA ALA A 480 -7.30 -24.74 -3.10
C ALA A 480 -5.89 -24.40 -3.64
N GLY A 481 -5.76 -24.17 -4.95
CA GLY A 481 -4.49 -23.73 -5.55
C GLY A 481 -4.10 -22.33 -5.10
N LEU A 482 -5.04 -21.39 -5.11
CA LEU A 482 -4.86 -20.02 -4.63
C LEU A 482 -4.57 -20.00 -3.12
N ASP A 483 -5.40 -20.67 -2.32
CA ASP A 483 -5.28 -20.71 -0.86
C ASP A 483 -3.92 -21.28 -0.42
N SER A 484 -3.38 -22.25 -1.17
CA SER A 484 -2.09 -22.87 -0.87
C SER A 484 -0.88 -21.92 -0.96
N ILE A 485 -1.03 -20.74 -1.56
CA ILE A 485 0.05 -19.75 -1.72
C ILE A 485 -0.21 -18.42 -1.01
N ARG A 486 -1.43 -18.15 -0.52
CA ARG A 486 -1.79 -16.84 0.06
C ARG A 486 -0.89 -16.44 1.24
N ALA A 487 -0.73 -17.31 2.22
CA ALA A 487 0.10 -17.03 3.39
C ALA A 487 1.58 -16.78 3.02
N TYR A 488 2.09 -17.46 1.99
CA TYR A 488 3.44 -17.21 1.49
C TYR A 488 3.53 -15.85 0.79
N SER A 489 2.55 -15.53 -0.06
CA SER A 489 2.51 -14.28 -0.84
C SER A 489 2.40 -13.05 0.06
N ASP A 490 1.47 -13.05 1.03
CA ASP A 490 1.31 -11.94 1.98
C ASP A 490 2.58 -11.74 2.84
N ARG A 491 3.17 -12.81 3.38
CA ARG A 491 4.39 -12.70 4.19
C ARG A 491 5.58 -12.18 3.40
N VAL A 492 5.83 -12.73 2.21
CA VAL A 492 6.96 -12.31 1.36
C VAL A 492 6.80 -10.86 0.90
N THR A 493 5.58 -10.44 0.55
CA THR A 493 5.28 -9.06 0.15
C THR A 493 5.39 -8.11 1.34
N GLY A 494 4.89 -8.50 2.51
CA GLY A 494 5.04 -7.74 3.75
C GLY A 494 6.50 -7.56 4.15
N ASP A 495 7.32 -8.61 4.05
CA ASP A 495 8.76 -8.54 4.32
C ASP A 495 9.48 -7.61 3.31
N ALA A 496 9.13 -7.70 2.03
CA ALA A 496 9.67 -6.83 0.98
C ALA A 496 9.36 -5.35 1.25
N LEU A 497 8.11 -5.06 1.60
CA LEU A 497 7.65 -3.72 1.90
C LEU A 497 8.31 -3.16 3.18
N ALA A 498 8.44 -3.99 4.22
CA ALA A 498 9.14 -3.60 5.44
C ALA A 498 10.62 -3.23 5.17
N ILE A 499 11.29 -3.97 4.29
CA ILE A 499 12.66 -3.66 3.86
C ILE A 499 12.71 -2.38 3.04
N ALA A 500 11.75 -2.17 2.14
CA ALA A 500 11.67 -0.94 1.33
C ALA A 500 11.44 0.31 2.20
N LEU A 501 10.56 0.20 3.21
CA LEU A 501 10.32 1.26 4.19
C LEU A 501 11.57 1.53 5.04
N GLU A 502 12.29 0.50 5.48
CA GLU A 502 13.56 0.66 6.20
C GLU A 502 14.64 1.32 5.33
N SER A 503 14.71 0.94 4.04
CA SER A 503 15.61 1.54 3.03
C SER A 503 15.35 3.03 2.90
N TYR A 504 14.08 3.40 2.74
CA TYR A 504 13.68 4.80 2.67
C TYR A 504 13.98 5.55 3.98
N ALA A 505 13.55 5.01 5.13
CA ALA A 505 13.74 5.62 6.45
C ALA A 505 15.23 5.90 6.78
N THR A 506 16.12 5.00 6.36
CA THR A 506 17.55 5.09 6.67
C THR A 506 18.40 5.66 5.53
N SER A 507 17.80 5.98 4.39
CA SER A 507 18.50 6.38 3.16
C SER A 507 19.58 5.37 2.71
N ARG A 508 19.40 4.09 3.04
CA ARG A 508 20.31 2.98 2.67
C ARG A 508 19.75 2.20 1.51
N SER A 509 20.60 1.56 0.71
CA SER A 509 20.09 0.66 -0.34
C SER A 509 19.46 -0.60 0.29
N ILE A 510 18.47 -1.17 -0.40
CA ILE A 510 17.84 -2.44 -0.01
C ILE A 510 18.89 -3.56 0.13
N SER A 511 19.90 -3.59 -0.76
CA SER A 511 21.01 -4.53 -0.70
C SER A 511 21.84 -4.39 0.58
N ASP A 512 22.13 -3.15 1.02
CA ASP A 512 22.87 -2.92 2.26
C ASP A 512 22.09 -3.38 3.49
N ILE A 513 20.76 -3.26 3.47
CA ILE A 513 19.90 -3.75 4.55
C ILE A 513 19.95 -5.27 4.62
N PHE A 514 19.90 -5.96 3.48
CA PHE A 514 20.09 -7.42 3.46
C PHE A 514 21.44 -7.81 4.05
N LEU A 515 22.53 -7.17 3.62
CA LEU A 515 23.89 -7.46 4.12
C LEU A 515 24.03 -7.19 5.62
N ASP A 516 23.48 -6.09 6.12
CA ASP A 516 23.52 -5.75 7.55
C ASP A 516 22.67 -6.71 8.40
N ARG A 517 21.51 -7.15 7.90
CA ARG A 517 20.71 -8.20 8.55
C ARG A 517 21.48 -9.52 8.60
N GLU A 518 22.23 -9.86 7.56
CA GLU A 518 23.09 -11.05 7.56
C GLU A 518 24.29 -10.92 8.50
N ALA A 519 24.95 -9.76 8.53
CA ALA A 519 26.07 -9.50 9.42
C ALA A 519 25.65 -9.49 10.90
N LYS A 520 24.54 -8.83 11.25
CA LYS A 520 23.96 -8.86 12.61
C LYS A 520 23.65 -10.28 13.04
N ARG A 521 23.06 -11.09 12.16
CA ARG A 521 22.80 -12.51 12.44
C ARG A 521 24.08 -13.32 12.63
N ALA A 522 25.09 -13.12 11.78
CA ALA A 522 26.38 -13.80 11.94
C ALA A 522 27.08 -13.43 13.26
N LYS A 523 26.81 -12.23 13.79
CA LYS A 523 27.28 -11.78 15.10
C LYS A 523 26.47 -12.38 16.26
N ASP A 524 25.16 -12.44 16.13
CA ASP A 524 24.24 -12.97 17.16
C ASP A 524 24.28 -14.51 17.23
N ASP A 525 24.64 -15.16 16.12
CA ASP A 525 24.89 -16.59 16.00
C ASP A 525 26.32 -16.82 15.46
N PRO A 526 27.34 -16.89 16.34
CA PRO A 526 28.71 -17.15 15.91
C PRO A 526 28.90 -18.50 15.20
N ARG A 527 27.90 -19.41 15.25
CA ARG A 527 27.91 -20.67 14.48
C ARG A 527 27.45 -20.45 13.02
N ALA A 528 26.75 -19.36 12.73
CA ALA A 528 26.34 -18.95 11.36
C ALA A 528 27.48 -18.31 10.55
N GLY A 529 28.64 -18.03 11.15
CA GLY A 529 29.81 -17.41 10.51
C GLY A 529 30.37 -18.13 9.27
N CYS A 530 29.97 -19.39 9.03
CA CYS A 530 30.42 -20.18 7.88
C CYS A 530 29.90 -19.67 6.50
N LEU A 531 28.97 -18.70 6.47
CA LEU A 531 28.50 -18.07 5.22
C LEU A 531 29.43 -16.93 4.75
N LEU A 532 29.96 -16.14 5.68
CA LEU A 532 30.94 -15.08 5.38
C LEU A 532 32.27 -15.68 4.90
N ASP A 533 32.66 -16.83 5.45
CA ASP A 533 33.82 -17.59 4.96
C ASP A 533 33.62 -18.12 3.52
N ARG A 534 32.37 -18.41 3.11
CA ARG A 534 32.07 -18.81 1.73
C ARG A 534 32.06 -17.62 0.78
N ILE A 535 31.54 -16.46 1.19
CA ILE A 535 31.59 -15.24 0.36
C ILE A 535 33.05 -14.76 0.24
N ALA A 536 33.83 -14.77 1.32
CA ALA A 536 35.27 -14.49 1.28
C ALA A 536 36.01 -15.48 0.37
N ALA A 537 35.74 -16.78 0.46
CA ALA A 537 36.34 -17.80 -0.41
C ALA A 537 35.91 -17.70 -1.88
N THR A 538 34.77 -17.07 -2.19
CA THR A 538 34.34 -16.81 -3.57
C THR A 538 34.90 -15.48 -4.10
N THR A 539 35.44 -14.63 -3.23
CA THR A 539 35.98 -13.30 -3.59
C THR A 539 37.53 -13.26 -3.60
N THR A 540 38.20 -14.30 -3.09
CA THR A 540 39.68 -14.44 -3.13
C THR A 540 40.19 -15.52 -4.09
N ALA A 541 39.77 -15.42 -5.36
CA ALA A 541 40.49 -15.93 -6.54
C ALA A 541 39.99 -15.11 -7.76
N ALA A 542 40.67 -14.10 -8.30
CA ALA A 542 42.10 -13.85 -8.41
C ALA A 542 42.43 -12.34 -8.40
N PRO A 543 43.63 -11.93 -7.97
CA PRO A 543 44.27 -10.71 -8.41
C PRO A 543 44.81 -10.90 -9.84
N ASN A 544 44.64 -9.87 -10.67
CA ASN A 544 45.31 -9.69 -11.94
C ASN A 544 46.71 -9.10 -11.70
N PRO A 545 47.83 -9.77 -12.05
CA PRO A 545 49.15 -9.15 -12.05
C PRO A 545 49.62 -8.98 -13.49
N ALA A 546 49.53 -7.75 -13.99
CA ALA A 546 50.32 -7.28 -15.13
C ALA A 546 50.90 -5.91 -14.79
N LEU A 547 52.04 -5.90 -14.09
CA LEU A 547 53.21 -5.08 -14.38
C LEU A 547 54.37 -5.47 -13.43
N GLY A 548 55.40 -6.09 -14.02
CA GLY A 548 56.82 -5.91 -13.62
C GLY A 548 57.42 -6.83 -12.55
N GLY A 549 58.24 -7.80 -12.99
CA GLY A 549 59.54 -8.01 -12.35
C GLY A 549 59.93 -9.41 -11.88
N VAL A 550 60.83 -10.04 -12.66
CA VAL A 550 61.97 -10.89 -12.25
C VAL A 550 61.74 -12.38 -11.96
N LEU A 551 62.33 -13.19 -12.89
CA LEU A 551 62.97 -14.53 -12.81
C LEU A 551 62.64 -15.44 -11.61
N ILE A 552 62.30 -16.73 -11.78
CA ILE A 552 63.24 -17.83 -12.15
C ILE A 552 62.49 -19.00 -12.81
N SER A 553 63.20 -19.66 -13.73
CA SER A 553 62.82 -20.73 -14.65
C SER A 553 62.42 -22.07 -14.01
N ALA A 554 61.45 -22.77 -14.61
CA ALA A 554 61.57 -24.20 -14.97
C ALA A 554 60.55 -24.62 -16.06
N ARG A 555 61.10 -24.81 -17.28
CA ARG A 555 60.71 -25.68 -18.43
C ARG A 555 59.93 -26.97 -18.03
N ARG A 556 59.06 -27.63 -18.83
CA ARG A 556 58.66 -27.60 -20.26
C ARG A 556 57.51 -28.63 -20.51
N ILE A 557 56.88 -28.54 -21.70
CA ILE A 557 56.02 -29.50 -22.45
C ILE A 557 54.51 -29.46 -22.09
N GLY A 558 53.54 -29.12 -22.94
CA GLY A 558 53.49 -28.82 -24.38
C GLY A 558 52.77 -29.91 -25.18
N MET A 559 51.48 -29.75 -25.54
CA MET A 559 50.91 -30.09 -26.87
C MET A 559 49.42 -29.73 -27.04
N HIS A 560 49.10 -29.39 -28.31
CA HIS A 560 47.84 -29.00 -29.00
C HIS A 560 46.58 -29.83 -28.68
N GLY A 561 45.33 -29.47 -29.01
CA GLY A 561 44.72 -28.41 -29.82
C GLY A 561 43.46 -28.95 -30.56
N ARG A 562 42.44 -28.08 -30.72
CA ARG A 562 41.30 -28.10 -31.69
C ARG A 562 40.08 -29.04 -31.51
N GLN A 563 38.93 -28.38 -31.32
CA GLN A 563 37.69 -28.33 -32.13
C GLN A 563 36.94 -29.59 -32.67
N LEU A 564 35.60 -29.49 -32.52
CA LEU A 564 34.46 -29.87 -33.41
C LEU A 564 33.59 -31.11 -33.12
N ASN A 565 32.28 -30.81 -33.02
CA ASN A 565 31.06 -31.47 -33.50
C ASN A 565 30.59 -32.89 -33.07
N ALA A 566 29.38 -32.88 -32.50
CA ALA A 566 28.18 -33.69 -32.75
C ALA A 566 28.29 -35.11 -33.37
N PHE A 567 27.69 -36.13 -32.72
CA PHE A 567 26.49 -36.90 -33.17
C PHE A 567 26.16 -38.09 -32.23
N HIS A 568 24.84 -38.36 -32.04
CA HIS A 568 24.13 -39.63 -31.75
C HIS A 568 24.75 -40.75 -30.86
N ARG A 569 24.03 -41.45 -29.95
CA ARG A 569 22.84 -42.31 -30.19
C ARG A 569 22.44 -43.07 -28.90
N ARG A 570 21.17 -43.50 -28.86
CA ARG A 570 20.57 -44.71 -28.22
C ARG A 570 20.01 -44.67 -26.77
N ARG A 571 18.67 -44.71 -26.76
CA ARG A 571 17.74 -45.60 -26.01
C ARG A 571 18.37 -46.51 -24.95
N CYS A 572 17.77 -46.47 -23.75
CA CYS A 572 17.32 -47.69 -23.08
C CYS A 572 16.01 -47.43 -22.32
N VAL A 573 15.06 -48.32 -22.56
CA VAL A 573 13.70 -48.38 -22.03
C VAL A 573 13.74 -49.22 -20.76
N ILE A 574 13.33 -48.68 -19.61
CA ILE A 574 12.85 -49.46 -18.46
C ILE A 574 11.73 -48.67 -17.77
N ARG A 575 10.49 -49.18 -17.89
CA ARG A 575 9.40 -48.92 -16.94
C ARG A 575 9.55 -49.92 -15.77
N PRO A 576 9.10 -49.54 -14.57
CA PRO A 576 7.94 -50.26 -14.07
C PRO A 576 6.86 -49.33 -13.52
N ALA A 577 5.62 -49.75 -13.76
CA ALA A 577 4.43 -49.26 -13.09
C ALA A 577 4.35 -49.85 -11.69
N CYS A 578 4.03 -49.02 -10.69
CA CYS A 578 3.40 -49.48 -9.46
C CYS A 578 2.25 -48.54 -9.11
N CYS A 579 1.05 -49.10 -9.19
CA CYS A 579 -0.18 -48.58 -8.61
C CYS A 579 -0.04 -48.47 -7.09
N PHE A 580 -0.50 -47.36 -6.50
CA PHE A 580 -0.96 -47.36 -5.12
C PHE A 580 -2.30 -46.64 -5.04
N ALA A 581 -3.33 -47.44 -4.77
CA ALA A 581 -4.63 -46.98 -4.35
C ALA A 581 -4.51 -46.28 -2.99
N ARG A 582 -4.99 -45.03 -2.89
CA ARG A 582 -5.26 -44.39 -1.61
C ARG A 582 -6.77 -44.29 -1.41
N ARG A 583 -7.28 -45.01 -0.40
CA ARG A 583 -8.59 -44.73 0.21
C ARG A 583 -8.54 -43.36 0.90
N PRO A 584 -9.66 -42.61 0.92
CA PRO A 584 -9.73 -41.32 1.57
C PRO A 584 -9.89 -41.51 3.08
N LEU A 585 -9.12 -40.78 3.89
CA LEU A 585 -9.44 -40.55 5.29
C LEU A 585 -10.24 -39.26 5.38
N ASN A 586 -11.45 -39.40 5.89
CA ASN A 586 -12.43 -38.36 6.11
C ASN A 586 -11.86 -37.19 6.91
N GLY A 587 -12.19 -35.98 6.46
CA GLY A 587 -11.92 -34.74 7.17
C GLY A 587 -12.63 -34.69 8.52
N ARG A 588 -11.91 -34.23 9.53
CA ARG A 588 -12.48 -33.53 10.67
C ARG A 588 -11.93 -32.11 10.66
N VAL A 589 -12.80 -31.21 10.27
CA VAL A 589 -12.68 -29.76 10.41
C VAL A 589 -12.66 -29.46 11.91
N PHE A 590 -11.54 -28.96 12.43
CA PHE A 590 -11.53 -28.29 13.73
C PHE A 590 -11.87 -26.81 13.48
N ASN A 591 -13.12 -26.46 13.73
CA ASN A 591 -13.57 -25.07 13.86
C ASN A 591 -12.87 -24.45 15.08
N ASN A 592 -12.05 -23.44 14.85
CA ASN A 592 -11.63 -22.51 15.90
C ASN A 592 -12.87 -21.71 16.33
N ARG A 593 -13.40 -22.01 17.51
CA ARG A 593 -14.35 -21.13 18.20
C ARG A 593 -13.60 -19.92 18.79
N PRO A 594 -14.24 -18.74 18.85
CA PRO A 594 -13.67 -17.54 19.43
C PRO A 594 -13.54 -17.69 20.96
N ARG A 595 -12.47 -17.10 21.52
CA ARG A 595 -12.29 -16.94 22.98
C ARG A 595 -13.36 -15.99 23.53
N PRO A 596 -13.87 -16.21 24.76
CA PRO A 596 -14.79 -15.28 25.40
C PRO A 596 -14.05 -14.05 25.95
N PRO A 597 -14.71 -12.88 26.08
CA PRO A 597 -14.12 -11.72 26.72
C PRO A 597 -14.06 -11.90 28.24
N VAL A 598 -12.95 -11.44 28.82
CA VAL A 598 -12.72 -11.36 30.27
C VAL A 598 -13.58 -10.23 30.84
N GLY A 599 -14.66 -10.57 31.53
CA GLY A 599 -15.54 -9.61 32.20
C GLY A 599 -14.96 -9.12 33.51
N GLY A 600 -14.65 -7.82 33.58
CA GLY A 600 -14.37 -7.10 34.82
C GLY A 600 -15.68 -6.84 35.59
N TRP A 601 -15.73 -7.29 36.84
CA TRP A 601 -16.86 -7.08 37.74
C TRP A 601 -16.81 -5.68 38.35
N LEU A 602 -17.83 -4.86 38.07
CA LEU A 602 -18.13 -3.66 38.84
C LEU A 602 -19.61 -3.67 39.24
N ARG A 603 -19.84 -3.89 40.53
CA ARG A 603 -21.16 -3.89 41.18
C ARG A 603 -21.71 -2.46 41.24
N ARG A 604 -22.93 -2.24 40.74
CA ARG A 604 -23.88 -1.25 41.29
C ARG A 604 -25.30 -1.85 41.34
N ARG A 605 -25.91 -1.77 42.53
CA ARG A 605 -27.34 -1.99 42.84
C ARG A 605 -28.10 -0.72 42.37
N HIS A 606 -29.38 -0.64 41.96
CA HIS A 606 -30.72 -1.19 42.30
C HIS A 606 -31.71 -0.65 41.20
N PRO A 607 -33.06 -0.78 41.27
CA PRO A 607 -33.96 -1.93 41.29
C PRO A 607 -35.01 -1.84 40.10
N PRO A 608 -36.05 -2.70 40.03
CA PRO A 608 -36.74 -3.06 38.78
C PRO A 608 -38.07 -2.32 38.56
N ASP A 609 -38.59 -2.33 37.32
CA ASP A 609 -40.03 -2.50 37.10
C ASP A 609 -40.46 -2.83 35.66
N ARG A 610 -41.51 -3.67 35.62
CA ARG A 610 -42.55 -3.91 34.60
C ARG A 610 -42.35 -4.93 33.46
N CYS A 611 -43.02 -6.06 33.69
CA CYS A 611 -43.62 -7.00 32.74
C CYS A 611 -44.69 -6.38 31.82
N ARG A 612 -44.78 -6.90 30.59
CA ARG A 612 -46.01 -7.27 29.82
C ARG A 612 -45.54 -8.08 28.59
N LEU A 613 -45.70 -9.41 28.55
CA LEU A 613 -46.86 -10.18 28.04
C LEU A 613 -47.33 -9.77 26.63
N LEU A 614 -47.07 -10.66 25.66
CA LEU A 614 -48.00 -11.29 24.68
C LEU A 614 -47.11 -12.08 23.67
N ASN A 615 -46.98 -13.40 23.76
CA ASN A 615 -47.88 -14.50 23.36
C ASN A 615 -48.14 -14.64 21.84
N GLU A 616 -47.81 -15.83 21.34
CA GLU A 616 -48.36 -16.56 20.17
C GLU A 616 -48.12 -15.95 18.77
N GLY A 617 -47.70 -16.70 17.73
CA GLY A 617 -47.50 -18.12 17.56
C GLY A 617 -47.22 -18.48 16.09
N MET A 618 -47.21 -19.79 15.85
CA MET A 618 -47.29 -20.52 14.58
C MET A 618 -46.01 -20.91 13.82
N CYS A 619 -45.85 -22.23 13.82
CA CYS A 619 -45.01 -23.06 13.00
C CYS A 619 -45.34 -23.01 11.50
N GLY A 620 -44.30 -23.21 10.70
CA GLY A 620 -44.30 -24.18 9.61
C GLY A 620 -44.70 -23.67 8.23
N VAL A 621 -43.80 -23.82 7.26
CA VAL A 621 -43.88 -24.89 6.24
C VAL A 621 -42.77 -24.65 5.20
N SER A 622 -42.02 -25.73 4.97
CA SER A 622 -41.07 -25.98 3.90
C SER A 622 -41.73 -26.05 2.51
N GLY A 623 -41.08 -25.54 1.47
CA GLY A 623 -41.50 -25.83 0.10
C GLY A 623 -40.71 -25.13 -1.02
N ALA A 624 -39.80 -25.91 -1.62
CA ALA A 624 -39.48 -26.00 -3.05
C ALA A 624 -39.06 -24.75 -3.88
N ILE A 625 -37.78 -24.79 -4.28
CA ILE A 625 -37.27 -24.83 -5.68
C ILE A 625 -38.18 -24.20 -6.76
N GLY A 626 -37.66 -23.13 -7.36
CA GLY A 626 -38.04 -22.66 -8.70
C GLY A 626 -37.04 -21.60 -9.19
N GLU A 627 -36.22 -21.97 -10.18
CA GLU A 627 -35.54 -20.98 -11.04
C GLU A 627 -36.60 -20.12 -11.76
N PRO A 628 -36.27 -18.87 -12.14
CA PRO A 628 -35.97 -18.69 -13.56
C PRO A 628 -34.89 -17.66 -13.90
N ASN A 629 -34.43 -17.83 -15.14
CA ASN A 629 -33.55 -17.01 -15.96
C ASN A 629 -33.86 -15.50 -16.03
N ALA A 630 -32.80 -14.81 -16.49
CA ALA A 630 -32.78 -13.70 -17.44
C ALA A 630 -32.55 -12.31 -16.85
N GLY A 631 -31.51 -11.66 -17.39
CA GLY A 631 -30.99 -10.39 -16.96
C GLY A 631 -31.81 -9.19 -17.41
N ARG A 632 -31.49 -8.05 -16.79
CA ARG A 632 -31.81 -6.71 -17.29
C ARG A 632 -30.72 -5.75 -16.86
N SER A 633 -30.23 -5.02 -17.85
CA SER A 633 -29.44 -3.80 -17.73
C SER A 633 -30.27 -2.71 -17.05
N TYR A 634 -29.66 -2.00 -16.11
CA TYR A 634 -30.22 -0.77 -15.56
C TYR A 634 -29.61 0.42 -16.29
N ARG A 635 -30.47 1.17 -16.99
CA ARG A 635 -30.23 2.50 -17.54
C ARG A 635 -30.79 3.48 -16.50
N ALA A 636 -29.95 4.31 -15.91
CA ALA A 636 -30.38 5.35 -14.98
C ALA A 636 -30.86 6.58 -15.77
N THR A 637 -32.14 6.92 -15.62
CA THR A 637 -32.74 8.18 -16.05
C THR A 637 -32.62 9.20 -14.92
N LEU A 638 -31.93 10.30 -15.19
CA LEU A 638 -31.94 11.53 -14.39
C LEU A 638 -33.20 12.33 -14.77
N THR A 639 -34.07 12.59 -13.80
CA THR A 639 -35.21 13.52 -13.94
C THR A 639 -34.83 14.85 -13.31
N GLY A 640 -34.72 15.89 -14.14
CA GLY A 640 -34.61 17.29 -13.71
C GLY A 640 -35.98 17.83 -13.27
N GLN A 641 -35.99 18.57 -12.17
CA GLN A 641 -37.12 19.40 -11.72
C GLN A 641 -36.95 20.81 -12.28
N GLU A 642 -37.84 21.22 -13.17
CA GLU A 642 -38.07 22.62 -13.53
C GLU A 642 -39.23 23.18 -12.68
N HIS A 643 -38.95 24.23 -11.91
CA HIS A 643 -39.98 25.07 -11.30
C HIS A 643 -40.29 26.25 -12.23
N CYS A 644 -41.51 26.29 -12.77
CA CYS A 644 -42.08 27.46 -13.42
C CYS A 644 -43.14 28.09 -12.49
N LEU A 645 -42.90 29.34 -12.09
CA LEU A 645 -43.89 30.24 -11.49
C LEU A 645 -44.87 30.72 -12.57
N ARG A 646 -46.18 30.59 -12.31
CA ARG A 646 -47.22 31.43 -12.95
C ARG A 646 -48.22 31.91 -11.90
N HIS A 647 -48.23 33.22 -11.68
CA HIS A 647 -49.37 33.96 -11.18
C HIS A 647 -50.41 34.10 -12.30
N THR A 648 -51.68 33.81 -12.00
CA THR A 648 -52.88 34.65 -12.23
C THR A 648 -54.12 33.85 -11.82
N GLY A 649 -54.91 34.41 -10.90
CA GLY A 649 -56.15 33.82 -10.36
C GLY A 649 -56.28 34.12 -8.89
#